data_AF-A0A938MU80-F1
#
_entry.id   AF-A0A938MU80-F1
#
_cell.length_a   1.000
_cell.length_b   1.000
_cell.length_c   1.000
_cell.angle_alpha   90.00
_cell.angle_beta   90.00
_cell.angle_gamma   90.00
#
_symmetry.space_group_name_H-M   'P 1'
#
loop_
_entity.id
_entity.type
_entity.pdbx_description
1 polymer ?
#
loop_
_entity_poly.entity_id
_entity_poly.type
_entity_poly.pdbx_seq_one_letter_code
_entity_poly.pdbx_strand_id
1 'polypeptide(L)'
;MPAGRVPDVPDQLRDLPDVTFHRDLPDGESGCPPLLLGQTPPAGHILGVVRLGAMRASREAFERIQNPDLRQLVLRTAVPVDSVIEGEPGATISILDADTHHWTSPPRDEELQAYLGAIQPVPEASWISHGRGLKLAYIGNFHADRALAAAFSIPPSFHVELLSHTRHPQSISTQHPGQRCGNIRFYDTRENDPFVFRTVGRPTAETREAALHSLGLTGADRFDHEHCPIDPCAESDARSCVRVLEAGIFCHRCAGHGVRYGTHPTPGFLPYSAVLGTPVSDLDRLADNFVHWTHARLELRHRYPNLSENILGRAYRNTLDARWNEDDPRIPMVFDRDLDFVWGAGLWLDAKHLTPTRVDNDAADGLPYTRFVVRRDGGVSNHVDRVRRSQVKYRAPCGYTPVRPQRGISFARDATEIPVQVPPEPRHPIALLDDPVPLDIAFTHVEAAFPRLDRSYLQACLAAVICGEAERGQPPMLACTGPSGSGKEQHIRLAASFVGEDIVKLTLASEEEPFMRQIGIAITSGHRFLVFDEFGKTPRLIERLRPILQIGESVHWRPLHTNRLVSTPVRAAFFFPSVRFPDFLCASQEFHRRCRRAHLHLRLPNWAATSGGDTTSWRDRSTENARAANSILTHTWRFCHELDFQFL
;
A
#
# COMPACT_ATOMS: atom_id res chain seq x y z
N MET A 1 41.42 -33.95 4.10
CA MET A 1 41.36 -32.95 3.01
C MET A 1 40.60 -31.74 3.54
N PRO A 2 41.07 -30.51 3.27
CA PRO A 2 40.76 -29.34 4.08
C PRO A 2 39.40 -28.71 3.74
N ALA A 3 38.80 -28.08 4.75
CA ALA A 3 37.59 -27.31 4.70
C ALA A 3 37.73 -26.09 3.76
N GLY A 4 36.83 -25.98 2.78
CA GLY A 4 36.75 -24.84 1.88
C GLY A 4 36.11 -23.64 2.59
N ARG A 5 36.83 -22.51 2.58
CA ARG A 5 36.34 -21.19 2.98
C ARG A 5 35.10 -20.80 2.16
N VAL A 6 34.04 -20.41 2.86
CA VAL A 6 32.93 -19.63 2.31
C VAL A 6 33.48 -18.22 2.01
N PRO A 7 33.24 -17.64 0.82
CA PRO A 7 33.69 -16.29 0.52
C PRO A 7 32.88 -15.27 1.34
N ASP A 8 33.59 -14.31 1.92
CA ASP A 8 33.01 -13.15 2.60
C ASP A 8 32.08 -12.39 1.64
N VAL A 9 30.81 -12.28 2.03
CA VAL A 9 29.82 -11.42 1.38
C VAL A 9 30.10 -9.98 1.82
N PRO A 10 30.17 -9.00 0.91
CA PRO A 10 30.41 -7.60 1.29
C PRO A 10 29.30 -7.07 2.19
N ASP A 11 29.69 -6.48 3.31
CA ASP A 11 28.86 -5.94 4.39
C ASP A 11 28.20 -4.59 4.02
N GLN A 12 27.59 -4.48 2.82
CA GLN A 12 27.07 -3.23 2.25
C GLN A 12 25.54 -3.17 2.07
N LEU A 13 24.76 -3.94 2.84
CA LEU A 13 23.29 -3.87 2.82
C LEU A 13 22.66 -3.79 4.23
N ARG A 14 23.37 -3.20 5.20
CA ARG A 14 22.85 -2.90 6.54
C ARG A 14 22.12 -1.56 6.65
N ASP A 15 21.91 -0.84 5.55
CA ASP A 15 21.16 0.43 5.56
C ASP A 15 19.68 0.19 5.23
N LEU A 16 18.98 -0.56 6.09
CA LEU A 16 17.56 -0.26 6.33
C LEU A 16 17.55 0.94 7.29
N PRO A 17 16.72 1.98 7.08
CA PRO A 17 16.65 3.08 8.03
C PRO A 17 16.36 2.49 9.41
N ASP A 18 17.25 2.79 10.35
CA ASP A 18 17.14 2.41 11.74
C ASP A 18 15.91 3.13 12.30
N VAL A 19 14.73 2.55 12.12
CA VAL A 19 13.55 2.94 12.88
C VAL A 19 13.73 2.30 14.23
N THR A 20 14.73 2.68 15.02
CA THR A 20 14.62 2.60 16.46
C THR A 20 13.33 3.33 16.82
N PHE A 21 12.40 2.65 17.49
CA PHE A 21 11.41 3.34 18.30
C PHE A 21 12.15 3.90 19.52
N HIS A 22 13.18 4.71 19.28
CA HIS A 22 13.53 5.74 20.21
C HIS A 22 12.32 6.66 20.21
N ARG A 23 11.84 6.95 21.41
CA ARG A 23 11.03 8.11 21.69
C ARG A 23 11.87 9.36 21.34
N ASP A 24 12.05 9.61 20.04
CA ASP A 24 12.82 10.73 19.47
C ASP A 24 11.91 11.89 19.03
N LEU A 25 10.62 11.85 19.42
CA LEU A 25 10.15 12.97 20.23
C LEU A 25 10.53 12.58 21.65
N PRO A 26 11.33 13.38 22.38
CA PRO A 26 11.77 13.00 23.70
C PRO A 26 10.55 12.48 24.45
N ASP A 27 10.61 11.29 25.05
CA ASP A 27 10.08 11.20 26.39
C ASP A 27 10.80 12.27 27.17
N GLY A 28 10.16 13.44 27.16
CA GLY A 28 9.91 14.04 28.42
C GLY A 28 9.40 12.93 29.34
N GLU A 29 10.31 12.39 30.16
CA GLU A 29 10.20 12.73 31.58
C GLU A 29 9.55 14.11 31.61
N SER A 30 8.29 14.16 31.98
CA SER A 30 7.44 15.34 31.97
C SER A 30 8.11 16.48 32.74
N GLY A 31 9.08 17.12 32.08
CA GLY A 31 9.79 18.32 32.44
C GLY A 31 9.11 19.48 31.75
N CYS A 32 7.78 19.39 31.58
CA CYS A 32 7.01 20.58 31.87
C CYS A 32 7.48 21.04 33.26
N PRO A 33 8.06 22.25 33.42
CA PRO A 33 8.10 22.84 34.75
C PRO A 33 6.66 22.67 35.27
N PRO A 34 6.45 22.09 36.46
CA PRO A 34 5.11 21.87 36.96
C PRO A 34 4.38 23.19 36.78
N LEU A 35 3.37 23.20 35.91
CA LEU A 35 2.39 24.28 35.90
C LEU A 35 2.06 24.46 37.37
N LEU A 36 2.27 25.65 37.92
CA LEU A 36 1.85 25.97 39.27
C LEU A 36 0.44 25.40 39.41
N LEU A 37 0.32 24.32 40.18
CA LEU A 37 -0.86 23.48 40.24
C LEU A 37 -2.09 24.37 40.43
N GLY A 38 -2.89 24.54 39.37
CA GLY A 38 -4.17 25.26 39.43
C GLY A 38 -4.42 26.37 38.41
N GLN A 39 -3.48 26.76 37.55
CA GLN A 39 -3.79 27.69 36.44
C GLN A 39 -4.01 26.94 35.13
N THR A 40 -5.28 26.69 34.81
CA THR A 40 -5.68 26.32 33.44
C THR A 40 -5.38 27.53 32.56
N PRO A 41 -4.54 27.42 31.52
CA PRO A 41 -4.31 28.51 30.59
C PRO A 41 -5.63 28.97 29.97
N PRO A 42 -5.73 30.25 29.55
CA PRO A 42 -6.90 30.71 28.82
C PRO A 42 -7.05 29.90 27.53
N ALA A 43 -8.28 29.58 27.17
CA ALA A 43 -8.57 28.86 25.93
C ALA A 43 -7.93 29.55 24.71
N GLY A 44 -7.40 28.78 23.76
CA GLY A 44 -6.76 29.28 22.56
C GLY A 44 -5.27 29.63 22.71
N HIS A 45 -4.65 29.36 23.87
CA HIS A 45 -3.23 29.60 24.09
C HIS A 45 -2.41 28.32 23.88
N ILE A 46 -1.30 28.45 23.15
CA ILE A 46 -0.28 27.39 23.06
C ILE A 46 0.47 27.36 24.38
N LEU A 47 0.65 26.21 25.01
CA LEU A 47 1.52 26.11 26.20
C LEU A 47 2.95 25.88 25.75
N GLY A 48 3.91 26.50 26.42
CA GLY A 48 5.33 26.43 26.10
C GLY A 48 5.83 27.61 25.28
N VAL A 49 6.94 27.43 24.58
CA VAL A 49 7.61 28.48 23.81
C VAL A 49 7.41 28.24 22.32
N VAL A 50 7.01 29.31 21.62
CA VAL A 50 6.94 29.33 20.16
C VAL A 50 7.95 30.33 19.62
N ARG A 51 8.63 29.95 18.55
CA ARG A 51 9.55 30.78 17.79
C ARG A 51 8.87 31.34 16.55
N LEU A 52 9.09 32.63 16.30
CA LEU A 52 8.65 33.31 15.08
C LEU A 52 9.85 33.99 14.41
N GLY A 53 10.17 33.58 13.18
CA GLY A 53 11.33 34.12 12.46
C GLY A 53 11.32 33.77 10.98
N ALA A 54 12.23 34.36 10.20
CA ALA A 54 12.37 34.04 8.78
C ALA A 54 12.96 32.64 8.59
N MET A 55 12.41 31.85 7.66
CA MET A 55 12.77 30.44 7.41
C MET A 55 14.28 30.19 7.24
N ARG A 56 15.01 31.16 6.69
CA ARG A 56 16.46 31.07 6.43
C ARG A 56 17.34 31.74 7.49
N ALA A 57 16.76 32.34 8.52
CA ALA A 57 17.52 32.94 9.61
C ALA A 57 17.98 31.86 10.60
N SER A 58 19.05 32.15 11.36
CA SER A 58 19.42 31.32 12.52
C SER A 58 18.26 31.27 13.51
N ARG A 59 18.01 30.09 14.13
CA ARG A 59 16.96 29.92 15.14
C ARG A 59 17.17 30.81 16.37
N GLU A 60 18.40 31.24 16.63
CA GLU A 60 18.73 32.22 17.70
C GLU A 60 18.16 33.61 17.42
N ALA A 61 17.94 33.94 16.14
CA ALA A 61 17.37 35.22 15.71
C ALA A 61 15.83 35.21 15.71
N PHE A 62 15.20 34.09 16.06
CA PHE A 62 13.74 34.00 16.11
C PHE A 62 13.23 34.69 17.38
N GLU A 63 12.14 35.42 17.25
CA GLU A 63 11.39 35.95 18.39
C GLU A 63 10.81 34.76 19.18
N ARG A 64 11.16 34.65 20.47
CA ARG A 64 10.63 33.62 21.36
C ARG A 64 9.44 34.20 22.13
N ILE A 65 8.28 33.57 21.97
CA ILE A 65 7.02 34.02 22.55
C ILE A 65 6.54 32.94 23.52
N GLN A 66 6.41 33.29 24.79
CA GLN A 66 5.93 32.38 25.84
C GLN A 66 4.41 32.36 25.85
N ASN A 67 3.85 31.16 25.82
CA ASN A 67 2.42 30.88 25.88
C ASN A 67 1.53 31.78 24.97
N PRO A 68 1.83 31.91 23.67
CA PRO A 68 1.09 32.83 22.80
C PRO A 68 -0.37 32.39 22.57
N ASP A 69 -1.26 33.38 22.45
CA ASP A 69 -2.59 33.21 21.86
C ASP A 69 -2.45 32.84 20.38
N LEU A 70 -2.98 31.68 19.97
CA LEU A 70 -2.85 31.17 18.59
C LEU A 70 -3.45 32.14 17.57
N ARG A 71 -4.57 32.78 17.89
CA ARG A 71 -5.27 33.70 16.99
C ARG A 71 -4.47 34.98 16.77
N GLN A 72 -3.91 35.56 17.83
CA GLN A 72 -3.02 36.71 17.72
C GLN A 72 -1.75 36.36 16.95
N LEU A 73 -1.19 35.17 17.23
CA LEU A 73 0.02 34.69 16.58
C LEU A 73 -0.16 34.59 15.06
N VAL A 74 -1.21 33.91 14.56
CA VAL A 74 -1.39 33.68 13.11
C VAL A 74 -1.97 34.89 12.35
N LEU A 75 -2.61 35.85 13.03
CA LEU A 75 -3.13 37.07 12.40
C LEU A 75 -2.11 38.23 12.35
N ARG A 76 -0.89 38.03 12.85
CA ARG A 76 0.15 39.07 12.83
C ARG A 76 0.51 39.46 11.40
N THR A 77 0.27 40.72 11.03
CA THR A 77 0.43 41.21 9.65
C THR A 77 1.83 41.73 9.33
N ALA A 78 2.57 42.20 10.33
CA ALA A 78 3.95 42.67 10.19
C ALA A 78 4.94 41.53 10.48
N VAL A 79 5.02 40.55 9.58
CA VAL A 79 5.98 39.43 9.68
C VAL A 79 6.96 39.47 8.51
N PRO A 80 8.24 39.09 8.72
CA PRO A 80 9.22 38.96 7.66
C PRO A 80 8.76 38.08 6.49
N VAL A 81 9.42 38.26 5.34
CA VAL A 81 9.28 37.34 4.20
C VAL A 81 9.72 35.94 4.63
N ASP A 82 8.99 34.93 4.18
CA ASP A 82 9.17 33.54 4.55
C ASP A 82 9.16 33.26 6.06
N SER A 83 8.35 33.98 6.85
CA SER A 83 8.24 33.69 8.28
C SER A 83 7.67 32.30 8.57
N VAL A 84 8.17 31.69 9.63
CA VAL A 84 7.77 30.38 10.15
C VAL A 84 7.39 30.52 11.62
N ILE A 85 6.30 29.87 12.00
CA ILE A 85 5.90 29.59 13.38
C ILE A 85 6.45 28.21 13.72
N GLU A 86 7.17 28.08 14.83
CA GLU A 86 7.78 26.81 15.26
C GLU A 86 7.61 26.62 16.77
N GLY A 87 6.98 25.52 17.19
CA GLY A 87 6.95 25.12 18.60
C GLY A 87 8.29 24.55 19.05
N GLU A 88 8.84 25.05 20.17
CA GLU A 88 9.99 24.43 20.83
C GLU A 88 9.59 23.07 21.44
N PRO A 89 10.55 22.17 21.74
CA PRO A 89 10.25 20.96 22.50
C PRO A 89 9.47 21.26 23.79
N GLY A 90 8.36 20.55 23.99
CA GLY A 90 7.42 20.78 25.10
C GLY A 90 6.30 21.78 24.81
N ALA A 91 6.32 22.47 23.66
CA ALA A 91 5.19 23.30 23.26
C ALA A 91 3.99 22.45 22.84
N THR A 92 2.78 22.78 23.31
CA THR A 92 1.55 22.05 23.01
C THR A 92 0.94 22.49 21.68
N ILE A 93 1.70 22.36 20.60
CA ILE A 93 1.27 22.65 19.24
C ILE A 93 1.68 21.53 18.28
N SER A 94 0.73 21.11 17.45
CA SER A 94 0.99 20.24 16.30
C SER A 94 0.34 20.81 15.06
N ILE A 95 1.09 20.79 13.97
CA ILE A 95 0.61 21.17 12.65
C ILE A 95 0.38 19.88 11.87
N LEU A 96 -0.86 19.66 11.41
CA LEU A 96 -1.11 18.73 10.31
C LEU A 96 -0.96 19.50 9.00
N ASP A 97 -0.03 19.02 8.18
CA ASP A 97 0.24 19.56 6.87
C ASP A 97 -0.22 18.58 5.80
N ALA A 98 -1.10 19.00 4.90
CA ALA A 98 -1.60 18.17 3.81
C ALA A 98 -1.34 18.87 2.46
N ASP A 99 -0.30 18.41 1.76
CA ASP A 99 0.21 19.03 0.55
C ASP A 99 -0.34 18.39 -0.74
N THR A 100 -0.44 19.22 -1.78
CA THR A 100 -1.01 18.87 -3.09
C THR A 100 -0.01 19.11 -4.22
N HIS A 101 1.27 19.31 -3.91
CA HIS A 101 2.31 19.68 -4.89
C HIS A 101 2.56 18.61 -5.96
N HIS A 102 2.18 17.36 -5.69
CA HIS A 102 2.35 16.24 -6.62
C HIS A 102 1.16 16.10 -7.59
N TRP A 103 0.14 16.94 -7.48
CA TRP A 103 -1.03 16.90 -8.36
C TRP A 103 -0.68 17.51 -9.71
N THR A 104 -1.11 16.87 -10.78
CA THR A 104 -0.93 17.37 -12.15
C THR A 104 -1.69 18.68 -12.39
N SER A 105 -2.80 18.88 -11.67
CA SER A 105 -3.58 20.12 -11.67
C SER A 105 -3.90 20.53 -10.23
N PRO A 106 -3.68 21.80 -9.85
CA PRO A 106 -4.01 22.26 -8.50
C PRO A 106 -5.51 22.09 -8.19
N PRO A 107 -5.86 21.67 -6.96
CA PRO A 107 -7.25 21.58 -6.54
C PRO A 107 -7.95 22.94 -6.55
N ARG A 108 -9.27 22.93 -6.75
CA ARG A 108 -10.09 24.13 -6.67
C ARG A 108 -10.30 24.53 -5.20
N ASP A 109 -10.48 25.82 -4.94
CA ASP A 109 -10.72 26.29 -3.57
C ASP A 109 -11.95 25.66 -2.94
N GLU A 110 -13.06 25.53 -3.67
CA GLU A 110 -14.27 24.87 -3.18
C GLU A 110 -14.03 23.42 -2.71
N GLU A 111 -13.12 22.72 -3.37
CA GLU A 111 -12.75 21.35 -3.03
C GLU A 111 -11.92 21.30 -1.75
N LEU A 112 -10.91 22.16 -1.63
CA LEU A 112 -10.13 22.30 -0.40
C LEU A 112 -11.01 22.71 0.78
N GLN A 113 -12.01 23.58 0.55
CA GLN A 113 -12.95 23.99 1.59
C GLN A 113 -13.88 22.84 2.04
N ALA A 114 -14.27 21.95 1.12
CA ALA A 114 -15.03 20.75 1.48
C ALA A 114 -14.19 19.81 2.35
N TYR A 115 -12.91 19.61 2.01
CA TYR A 115 -12.01 18.79 2.82
C TYR A 115 -11.78 19.40 4.21
N LEU A 116 -11.51 20.71 4.32
CA LEU A 116 -11.42 21.40 5.61
C LEU A 116 -12.68 21.22 6.47
N GLY A 117 -13.86 21.20 5.84
CA GLY A 117 -15.14 20.97 6.51
C GLY A 117 -15.41 19.51 6.89
N ALA A 118 -14.63 18.55 6.40
CA ALA A 118 -14.79 17.13 6.69
C ALA A 118 -13.80 16.62 7.76
N ILE A 119 -12.73 17.37 8.05
CA ILE A 119 -11.67 16.92 8.95
C ILE A 119 -12.17 16.74 10.38
N GLN A 120 -11.92 15.54 10.94
CA GLN A 120 -12.14 15.22 12.34
C GLN A 120 -10.86 14.68 13.00
N PRO A 121 -10.53 15.09 14.23
CA PRO A 121 -11.18 16.15 15.00
C PRO A 121 -10.93 17.54 14.39
N VAL A 122 -11.86 18.47 14.65
CA VAL A 122 -11.75 19.87 14.21
C VAL A 122 -10.51 20.53 14.84
N PRO A 123 -9.65 21.23 14.08
CA PRO A 123 -8.50 21.98 14.59
C PRO A 123 -8.91 23.32 15.22
N GLU A 124 -8.07 23.92 16.06
CA GLU A 124 -8.31 25.28 16.57
C GLU A 124 -8.20 26.34 15.47
N ALA A 125 -7.27 26.15 14.54
CA ALA A 125 -7.15 26.99 13.35
C ALA A 125 -6.87 26.18 12.09
N SER A 126 -7.42 26.61 10.95
CA SER A 126 -7.08 26.04 9.65
C SER A 126 -7.04 27.09 8.55
N TRP A 127 -6.24 26.84 7.52
CA TRP A 127 -6.16 27.68 6.33
C TRP A 127 -5.62 26.90 5.12
N ILE A 128 -5.85 27.45 3.93
CA ILE A 128 -5.24 26.97 2.69
C ILE A 128 -3.87 27.64 2.55
N SER A 129 -2.82 26.86 2.35
CA SER A 129 -1.45 27.34 2.21
C SER A 129 -1.24 28.08 0.88
N HIS A 130 -0.10 28.77 0.75
CA HIS A 130 0.34 29.37 -0.51
C HIS A 130 0.33 28.36 -1.66
N GLY A 131 0.84 27.16 -1.43
CA GLY A 131 0.90 26.07 -2.42
C GLY A 131 -0.38 25.28 -2.59
N ARG A 132 -1.54 25.79 -2.14
CA ARG A 132 -2.86 25.11 -2.23
C ARG A 132 -2.93 23.78 -1.44
N GLY A 133 -2.16 23.67 -0.36
CA GLY A 133 -2.29 22.60 0.65
C GLY A 133 -3.17 23.02 1.83
N LEU A 134 -3.50 22.10 2.73
CA LEU A 134 -4.23 22.38 3.97
C LEU A 134 -3.24 22.47 5.13
N LYS A 135 -3.36 23.51 5.95
CA LYS A 135 -2.64 23.61 7.23
C LYS A 135 -3.65 23.61 8.35
N LEU A 136 -3.50 22.70 9.31
CA LEU A 136 -4.33 22.61 10.49
C LEU A 136 -3.46 22.74 11.73
N ALA A 137 -3.81 23.65 12.63
CA ALA A 137 -3.13 23.83 13.90
C ALA A 137 -3.98 23.22 15.02
N TYR A 138 -3.38 22.26 15.73
CA TYR A 138 -3.89 21.66 16.94
C TYR A 138 -3.10 22.16 18.13
N ILE A 139 -3.79 22.58 19.20
CA ILE A 139 -3.17 23.02 20.46
C ILE A 139 -3.84 22.35 21.68
N GLY A 140 -3.27 22.57 22.87
CA GLY A 140 -3.76 22.00 24.13
C GLY A 140 -3.18 20.61 24.45
N ASN A 141 -3.62 19.99 25.55
CA ASN A 141 -2.97 18.78 26.11
C ASN A 141 -2.97 17.58 25.15
N PHE A 142 -3.95 17.49 24.26
CA PHE A 142 -4.10 16.37 23.32
C PHE A 142 -3.81 16.77 21.86
N HIS A 143 -3.06 17.85 21.65
CA HIS A 143 -2.80 18.41 20.32
C HIS A 143 -2.23 17.37 19.34
N ALA A 144 -1.27 16.56 19.78
CA ALA A 144 -0.58 15.58 18.94
C ALA A 144 -1.52 14.43 18.53
N ASP A 145 -2.32 13.92 19.46
CA ASP A 145 -3.27 12.83 19.20
C ASP A 145 -4.43 13.29 18.33
N ARG A 146 -4.88 14.53 18.51
CA ARG A 146 -5.92 15.13 17.67
C ARG A 146 -5.42 15.38 16.25
N ALA A 147 -4.21 15.90 16.09
CA ALA A 147 -3.58 16.06 14.77
C ALA A 147 -3.37 14.71 14.09
N LEU A 148 -2.91 13.71 14.84
CA LEU A 148 -2.74 12.35 14.36
C LEU A 148 -4.06 11.73 13.91
N ALA A 149 -5.15 11.90 14.67
CA ALA A 149 -6.47 11.43 14.28
C ALA A 149 -6.98 12.14 13.02
N ALA A 150 -6.71 13.44 12.90
CA ALA A 150 -7.09 14.23 11.75
C ALA A 150 -6.39 13.80 10.45
N ALA A 151 -5.14 13.32 10.53
CA ALA A 151 -4.42 12.76 9.39
C ALA A 151 -5.23 11.67 8.66
N PHE A 152 -5.98 10.86 9.39
CA PHE A 152 -6.80 9.77 8.83
C PHE A 152 -8.11 10.25 8.19
N SER A 153 -8.53 11.48 8.48
CA SER A 153 -9.66 12.13 7.79
C SER A 153 -9.26 12.76 6.46
N ILE A 154 -7.95 12.86 6.17
CA ILE A 154 -7.44 13.42 4.92
C ILE A 154 -7.46 12.35 3.80
N PRO A 155 -7.90 12.70 2.57
CA PRO A 155 -7.89 11.77 1.43
C PRO A 155 -6.48 11.30 1.03
N PRO A 156 -6.34 10.10 0.40
CA PRO A 156 -5.08 9.54 -0.11
C PRO A 156 -4.36 10.43 -1.10
N SER A 157 -5.10 11.32 -1.76
CA SER A 157 -4.52 12.22 -2.72
C SER A 157 -3.66 13.30 -2.07
N PHE A 158 -3.69 13.53 -0.75
CA PHE A 158 -2.82 14.52 -0.11
C PHE A 158 -1.59 13.87 0.49
N HIS A 159 -0.40 14.45 0.30
CA HIS A 159 0.77 14.04 1.09
C HIS A 159 0.66 14.65 2.49
N VAL A 160 0.68 13.83 3.54
CA VAL A 160 0.40 14.29 4.90
C VAL A 160 1.61 14.18 5.81
N GLU A 161 1.89 15.26 6.54
CA GLU A 161 2.95 15.35 7.53
C GLU A 161 2.44 15.91 8.86
N LEU A 162 3.05 15.46 9.96
CA LEU A 162 2.85 16.04 11.29
C LEU A 162 4.10 16.81 11.67
N LEU A 163 3.96 18.13 11.79
CA LEU A 163 5.07 19.06 12.00
C LEU A 163 4.89 19.81 13.32
N SER A 164 6.01 20.27 13.89
CA SER A 164 6.01 21.26 14.98
C SER A 164 6.06 22.70 14.48
N HIS A 165 6.06 22.90 13.16
CA HIS A 165 6.24 24.21 12.55
C HIS A 165 5.41 24.37 11.28
N THR A 166 5.16 25.61 10.90
CA THR A 166 4.47 25.96 9.64
C THR A 166 4.84 27.36 9.19
N ARG A 167 4.76 27.60 7.88
CA ARG A 167 4.91 28.94 7.32
C ARG A 167 3.76 29.82 7.80
N HIS A 168 4.09 31.02 8.27
CA HIS A 168 3.11 31.97 8.80
C HIS A 168 2.12 32.38 7.69
N PRO A 169 0.79 32.31 7.92
CA PRO A 169 -0.20 32.50 6.85
C PRO A 169 -0.23 33.92 6.27
N GLN A 170 0.19 34.93 7.05
CA GLN A 170 0.34 36.32 6.57
C GLN A 170 1.71 36.63 5.94
N SER A 171 2.67 35.70 5.97
CA SER A 171 4.00 35.94 5.39
C SER A 171 3.99 35.81 3.87
N ILE A 172 4.76 36.64 3.18
CA ILE A 172 4.99 36.48 1.74
C ILE A 172 5.88 35.25 1.51
N SER A 173 5.50 34.39 0.57
CA SER A 173 6.29 33.23 0.16
C SER A 173 7.19 33.54 -1.04
N THR A 174 8.50 33.32 -0.92
CA THR A 174 9.44 33.41 -2.04
C THR A 174 9.31 32.22 -3.00
N GLN A 175 8.85 31.06 -2.51
CA GLN A 175 8.62 29.87 -3.32
C GLN A 175 7.33 29.94 -4.15
N HIS A 176 6.38 30.80 -3.73
CA HIS A 176 5.10 31.00 -4.42
C HIS A 176 4.82 32.51 -4.61
N PRO A 177 5.60 33.21 -5.46
CA PRO A 177 5.47 34.65 -5.62
C PRO A 177 4.06 35.07 -6.05
N GLY A 178 3.51 36.10 -5.38
CA GLY A 178 2.19 36.66 -5.68
C GLY A 178 0.99 35.83 -5.17
N GLN A 179 1.21 34.59 -4.71
CA GLN A 179 0.17 33.80 -4.07
C GLN A 179 0.01 34.22 -2.61
N ARG A 180 -1.20 34.08 -2.08
CA ARG A 180 -1.54 34.33 -0.67
C ARG A 180 -2.21 33.09 -0.09
N CYS A 181 -2.05 32.86 1.21
CA CYS A 181 -2.89 31.88 1.90
C CYS A 181 -4.37 32.25 1.78
N GLY A 182 -5.22 31.23 1.86
CA GLY A 182 -6.66 31.40 2.01
C GLY A 182 -7.03 31.98 3.38
N ASN A 183 -8.32 32.26 3.58
CA ASN A 183 -8.83 32.77 4.85
C ASN A 183 -8.52 31.81 6.00
N ILE A 184 -8.03 32.37 7.11
CA ILE A 184 -7.81 31.63 8.36
C ILE A 184 -9.16 31.46 9.05
N ARG A 185 -9.50 30.21 9.37
CA ARG A 185 -10.69 29.84 10.12
C ARG A 185 -10.29 29.46 11.53
N PHE A 186 -11.05 29.95 12.50
CA PHE A 186 -10.91 29.60 13.91
C PHE A 186 -12.13 28.82 14.34
N TYR A 187 -11.91 27.82 15.17
CA TYR A 187 -12.95 26.96 15.69
C TYR A 187 -12.92 27.00 17.20
N ASP A 188 -14.11 27.04 17.80
CA ASP A 188 -14.27 26.90 19.24
C ASP A 188 -14.23 25.41 19.57
N THR A 189 -13.07 24.95 20.01
CA THR A 189 -12.82 23.55 20.36
C THR A 189 -12.63 23.44 21.86
N ARG A 190 -12.95 22.26 22.40
CA ARG A 190 -12.65 21.94 23.79
C ARG A 190 -11.25 21.35 23.88
N GLU A 191 -10.25 22.18 23.63
CA GLU A 191 -8.83 21.78 23.51
C GLU A 191 -8.26 21.06 24.75
N ASN A 192 -8.90 21.24 25.90
CA ASN A 192 -8.54 20.60 27.18
C ASN A 192 -9.44 19.42 27.57
N ASP A 193 -10.53 19.16 26.83
CA ASP A 193 -11.36 17.99 27.09
C ASP A 193 -10.53 16.72 26.80
N PRO A 194 -10.68 15.65 27.62
CA PRO A 194 -10.04 14.37 27.36
C PRO A 194 -10.34 13.89 25.94
N PHE A 195 -9.30 13.76 25.13
CA PHE A 195 -9.41 13.16 23.81
C PHE A 195 -9.13 11.67 23.90
N VAL A 196 -10.03 10.86 23.35
CA VAL A 196 -9.82 9.42 23.24
C VAL A 196 -9.64 9.09 21.77
N PHE A 197 -8.50 8.47 21.44
CA PHE A 197 -8.16 8.02 20.08
C PHE A 197 -8.97 6.79 19.67
N ARG A 198 -10.31 6.89 19.71
CA ARG A 198 -11.22 5.80 19.35
C ARG A 198 -11.71 5.99 17.92
N THR A 199 -11.77 4.88 17.19
CA THR A 199 -12.47 4.81 15.90
C THR A 199 -11.96 5.82 14.88
N VAL A 200 -10.63 6.00 14.88
CA VAL A 200 -9.90 6.84 13.92
C VAL A 200 -9.63 6.03 12.67
N GLY A 201 -9.80 6.63 11.49
CA GLY A 201 -9.61 5.92 10.25
C GLY A 201 -10.81 6.03 9.33
N ARG A 202 -10.62 5.55 8.11
CA ARG A 202 -11.70 5.41 7.16
C ARG A 202 -12.48 4.14 7.48
N PRO A 203 -13.80 4.13 7.22
CA PRO A 203 -14.56 2.89 7.30
C PRO A 203 -14.01 1.88 6.29
N THR A 204 -14.18 0.60 6.58
CA THR A 204 -13.88 -0.45 5.60
C THR A 204 -14.70 -0.23 4.31
N ALA A 205 -14.22 -0.73 3.17
CA ALA A 205 -14.94 -0.64 1.90
C ALA A 205 -16.38 -1.17 1.99
N GLU A 206 -16.55 -2.31 2.67
CA GLU A 206 -17.85 -2.94 2.95
C GLU A 206 -18.78 -2.01 3.74
N THR A 207 -18.24 -1.36 4.78
CA THR A 207 -18.99 -0.41 5.63
C THR A 207 -19.40 0.82 4.82
N ARG A 208 -18.51 1.34 3.97
CA ARG A 208 -18.81 2.49 3.10
C ARG A 208 -19.91 2.14 2.09
N GLU A 209 -19.79 1.01 1.41
CA GLU A 209 -20.78 0.57 0.41
C GLU A 209 -22.15 0.32 1.03
N ALA A 210 -22.19 -0.36 2.19
CA ALA A 210 -23.42 -0.59 2.94
C ALA A 210 -24.09 0.75 3.34
N ALA A 211 -23.31 1.73 3.81
CA ALA A 211 -23.83 3.03 4.18
C ALA A 211 -24.40 3.80 2.97
N LEU A 212 -23.67 3.83 1.85
CA LEU A 212 -24.13 4.49 0.61
C LEU A 212 -25.40 3.85 0.06
N HIS A 213 -25.48 2.52 0.06
CA HIS A 213 -26.69 1.81 -0.34
C HIS A 213 -27.88 2.15 0.57
N SER A 214 -27.67 2.19 1.89
CA SER A 214 -28.75 2.53 2.84
C SER A 214 -29.31 3.94 2.67
N LEU A 215 -28.50 4.87 2.13
CA LEU A 215 -28.87 6.26 1.88
C LEU A 215 -29.36 6.50 0.45
N GLY A 216 -29.35 5.49 -0.43
CA GLY A 216 -29.69 5.67 -1.85
C GLY A 216 -28.69 6.51 -2.65
N LEU A 217 -27.48 6.72 -2.13
CA LEU A 217 -26.44 7.56 -2.75
C LEU A 217 -25.43 6.70 -3.52
N THR A 218 -25.89 6.04 -4.58
CA THR A 218 -25.05 5.16 -5.41
C THR A 218 -24.87 5.72 -6.82
N GLY A 219 -23.70 5.49 -7.43
CA GLY A 219 -23.46 5.79 -8.85
C GLY A 219 -23.14 7.24 -9.23
N ALA A 220 -23.04 8.18 -8.29
CA ALA A 220 -22.62 9.55 -8.53
C ALA A 220 -21.82 10.14 -7.36
N ASP A 221 -20.94 11.11 -7.64
CA ASP A 221 -20.13 11.80 -6.63
C ASP A 221 -20.85 13.02 -6.02
N ARG A 222 -21.87 13.53 -6.69
CA ARG A 222 -22.64 14.72 -6.30
C ARG A 222 -24.14 14.51 -6.47
N PHE A 223 -24.90 15.06 -5.53
CA PHE A 223 -26.36 15.02 -5.50
C PHE A 223 -26.93 16.39 -5.10
N ASP A 224 -28.18 16.63 -5.47
CA ASP A 224 -28.95 17.81 -5.05
C ASP A 224 -29.38 17.70 -3.58
N HIS A 225 -29.79 18.82 -2.96
CA HIS A 225 -30.15 18.84 -1.54
C HIS A 225 -31.32 17.92 -1.18
N GLU A 226 -32.21 17.62 -2.12
CA GLU A 226 -33.33 16.67 -1.92
C GLU A 226 -32.85 15.27 -1.47
N HIS A 227 -31.58 14.93 -1.77
CA HIS A 227 -30.95 13.68 -1.36
C HIS A 227 -30.06 13.85 -0.11
N CYS A 228 -30.14 14.99 0.58
CA CYS A 228 -29.30 15.27 1.73
C CYS A 228 -29.78 14.51 2.98
N PRO A 229 -28.98 13.60 3.55
CA PRO A 229 -29.35 12.86 4.75
C PRO A 229 -29.22 13.69 6.04
N ILE A 230 -28.61 14.88 5.96
CA ILE A 230 -28.36 15.74 7.13
C ILE A 230 -29.60 16.55 7.50
N ASP A 231 -30.33 17.04 6.49
CA ASP A 231 -31.50 17.89 6.64
C ASP A 231 -32.49 17.63 5.48
N PRO A 232 -33.07 16.43 5.39
CA PRO A 232 -33.86 16.02 4.23
C PRO A 232 -35.16 16.81 4.06
N CYS A 233 -35.65 17.43 5.15
CA CYS A 233 -36.94 18.13 5.16
C CYS A 233 -36.83 19.62 4.78
N ALA A 234 -35.63 20.16 4.62
CA ALA A 234 -35.51 21.56 4.27
C ALA A 234 -35.80 21.79 2.79
N GLU A 235 -36.83 22.60 2.54
CA GLU A 235 -37.12 23.12 1.20
C GLU A 235 -35.88 23.88 0.69
N SER A 236 -35.27 23.35 -0.37
CA SER A 236 -34.11 23.96 -1.00
C SER A 236 -34.00 23.54 -2.45
N ASP A 237 -33.71 24.51 -3.30
CA ASP A 237 -33.37 24.34 -4.72
C ASP A 237 -31.87 24.18 -4.96
N ALA A 238 -31.06 24.02 -3.90
CA ALA A 238 -29.62 23.92 -4.00
C ALA A 238 -29.20 22.63 -4.75
N ARG A 239 -28.64 22.83 -5.94
CA ARG A 239 -28.19 21.74 -6.82
C ARG A 239 -26.75 21.33 -6.56
N SER A 240 -26.46 20.04 -6.72
CA SER A 240 -25.13 19.43 -6.65
C SER A 240 -24.32 19.82 -5.40
N CYS A 241 -25.03 20.07 -4.29
CA CYS A 241 -24.44 20.56 -3.04
C CYS A 241 -24.07 19.44 -2.06
N VAL A 242 -24.62 18.23 -2.25
CA VAL A 242 -24.28 17.03 -1.48
C VAL A 242 -23.15 16.31 -2.21
N ARG A 243 -22.02 16.09 -1.54
CA ARG A 243 -20.85 15.38 -2.07
C ARG A 243 -20.64 14.10 -1.28
N VAL A 244 -20.40 13.01 -2.00
CA VAL A 244 -19.92 11.76 -1.41
C VAL A 244 -18.40 11.87 -1.27
N LEU A 245 -17.91 11.87 -0.04
CA LEU A 245 -16.48 11.85 0.28
C LEU A 245 -16.08 10.45 0.76
N GLU A 246 -14.79 10.21 0.91
CA GLU A 246 -14.28 8.92 1.38
C GLU A 246 -14.60 8.66 2.87
N ALA A 247 -14.62 9.71 3.68
CA ALA A 247 -14.90 9.63 5.12
C ALA A 247 -16.41 9.73 5.47
N GLY A 248 -17.25 10.16 4.53
CA GLY A 248 -18.66 10.41 4.79
C GLY A 248 -19.32 11.29 3.72
N ILE A 249 -20.44 11.90 4.07
CA ILE A 249 -21.25 12.73 3.17
C ILE A 249 -21.15 14.18 3.64
N PHE A 250 -20.83 15.09 2.71
CA PHE A 250 -20.71 16.51 2.98
C PHE A 250 -21.73 17.32 2.18
N CYS A 251 -22.50 18.19 2.83
CA CYS A 251 -23.44 19.09 2.20
C CYS A 251 -23.02 20.56 2.38
N HIS A 252 -22.67 21.21 1.27
CA HIS A 252 -22.25 22.62 1.26
C HIS A 252 -23.33 23.56 1.82
N ARG A 253 -24.61 23.28 1.56
CA ARG A 253 -25.73 24.06 2.09
C ARG A 253 -25.80 23.93 3.62
N CYS A 254 -25.90 22.71 4.13
CA CYS A 254 -25.98 22.46 5.57
C CYS A 254 -24.77 23.04 6.30
N ALA A 255 -23.57 22.92 5.72
CA ALA A 255 -22.37 23.56 6.25
C ALA A 255 -22.50 25.09 6.31
N GLY A 256 -22.99 25.74 5.24
CA GLY A 256 -23.20 27.18 5.18
C GLY A 256 -24.26 27.70 6.16
N HIS A 257 -25.28 26.91 6.44
CA HIS A 257 -26.33 27.23 7.42
C HIS A 257 -26.02 26.78 8.85
N GLY A 258 -24.87 26.14 9.09
CA GLY A 258 -24.51 25.64 10.41
C GLY A 258 -25.33 24.43 10.88
N VAL A 259 -26.03 23.74 9.98
CA VAL A 259 -26.88 22.58 10.28
C VAL A 259 -26.03 21.34 10.53
N ARG A 260 -26.32 20.62 11.62
CA ARG A 260 -25.55 19.44 12.07
C ARG A 260 -26.42 18.19 12.04
N TYR A 261 -25.82 17.05 11.73
CA TYR A 261 -26.49 15.76 11.87
C TYR A 261 -26.41 15.28 13.33
N GLY A 262 -27.55 15.21 14.01
CA GLY A 262 -27.61 14.79 15.41
C GLY A 262 -26.70 15.62 16.32
N THR A 263 -25.85 14.94 17.10
CA THR A 263 -24.86 15.57 17.98
C THR A 263 -23.49 15.76 17.33
N HIS A 264 -23.35 15.46 16.03
CA HIS A 264 -22.06 15.53 15.34
C HIS A 264 -21.51 16.96 15.36
N PRO A 265 -20.23 17.18 15.73
CA PRO A 265 -19.71 18.52 15.99
C PRO A 265 -19.64 19.39 14.73
N THR A 266 -19.50 18.78 13.56
CA THR A 266 -19.19 19.48 12.32
C THR A 266 -20.43 19.70 11.45
N PRO A 267 -20.81 20.96 11.19
CA PRO A 267 -21.94 21.28 10.32
C PRO A 267 -21.75 20.75 8.91
N GLY A 268 -22.85 20.25 8.33
CA GLY A 268 -22.89 19.76 6.97
C GLY A 268 -22.10 18.48 6.71
N PHE A 269 -21.64 17.76 7.74
CA PHE A 269 -20.96 16.48 7.57
C PHE A 269 -21.67 15.33 8.29
N LEU A 270 -21.82 14.19 7.61
CA LEU A 270 -22.36 12.93 8.12
C LEU A 270 -21.33 11.81 7.91
N PRO A 271 -20.67 11.29 8.96
CA PRO A 271 -19.76 10.16 8.82
C PRO A 271 -20.53 8.86 8.57
N TYR A 272 -19.93 7.93 7.82
CA TYR A 272 -20.56 6.63 7.51
C TYR A 272 -20.85 5.77 8.75
N SER A 273 -20.02 5.87 9.78
CA SER A 273 -20.24 5.18 11.06
C SER A 273 -21.54 5.62 11.75
N ALA A 274 -21.96 6.88 11.59
CA ALA A 274 -23.23 7.37 12.14
C ALA A 274 -24.45 6.85 11.36
N VAL A 275 -24.27 6.45 10.10
CA VAL A 275 -25.33 5.86 9.27
C VAL A 275 -25.62 4.42 9.71
N LEU A 276 -24.56 3.63 9.90
CA LEU A 276 -24.67 2.21 10.19
C LEU A 276 -24.74 1.88 11.69
N GLY A 277 -24.42 2.86 12.55
CA GLY A 277 -24.36 2.65 14.00
C GLY A 277 -23.24 1.71 14.45
N THR A 278 -22.30 1.38 13.56
CA THR A 278 -21.17 0.50 13.82
C THR A 278 -19.86 1.20 13.46
N PRO A 279 -18.98 1.47 14.44
CA PRO A 279 -17.63 1.89 14.14
C PRO A 279 -16.78 0.66 13.82
N VAL A 280 -16.31 0.54 12.57
CA VAL A 280 -15.22 -0.40 12.23
C VAL A 280 -14.31 0.31 11.24
N SER A 281 -13.33 1.03 11.76
CA SER A 281 -12.20 1.48 10.95
C SER A 281 -11.23 0.32 10.68
N ASP A 282 -10.34 0.48 9.70
CA ASP A 282 -9.27 -0.49 9.45
C ASP A 282 -8.39 -0.68 10.70
N LEU A 283 -8.11 0.40 11.43
CA LEU A 283 -7.33 0.39 12.66
C LEU A 283 -8.03 -0.38 13.78
N ASP A 284 -9.33 -0.17 13.96
CA ASP A 284 -10.11 -0.92 14.97
C ASP A 284 -10.08 -2.42 14.66
N ARG A 285 -10.28 -2.80 13.39
CA ARG A 285 -10.26 -4.20 12.95
C ARG A 285 -8.90 -4.86 13.22
N LEU A 286 -7.80 -4.16 12.95
CA LEU A 286 -6.44 -4.64 13.24
C LEU A 286 -6.22 -4.75 14.76
N ALA A 287 -6.63 -3.74 15.53
CA ALA A 287 -6.45 -3.66 16.97
C ALA A 287 -7.29 -4.69 17.74
N ASP A 288 -8.53 -4.94 17.32
CA ASP A 288 -9.42 -5.95 17.92
C ASP A 288 -8.83 -7.37 17.79
N ASN A 289 -7.98 -7.60 16.78
CA ASN A 289 -7.32 -8.89 16.53
C ASN A 289 -5.84 -8.92 16.90
N PHE A 290 -5.28 -7.83 17.45
CA PHE A 290 -3.85 -7.67 17.75
C PHE A 290 -2.95 -8.13 16.59
N VAL A 291 -3.24 -7.64 15.38
CA VAL A 291 -2.42 -7.92 14.20
C VAL A 291 -1.03 -7.34 14.44
N HIS A 292 0.01 -8.16 14.36
CA HIS A 292 1.37 -7.70 14.63
C HIS A 292 1.83 -6.67 13.58
N TRP A 293 2.75 -5.79 13.98
CA TRP A 293 3.11 -4.59 13.24
C TRP A 293 3.68 -4.87 11.85
N THR A 294 4.49 -5.92 11.69
CA THR A 294 5.07 -6.32 10.40
C THR A 294 3.99 -6.54 9.33
N HIS A 295 2.84 -7.12 9.71
CA HIS A 295 1.69 -7.27 8.80
C HIS A 295 0.82 -6.02 8.75
N ALA A 296 0.49 -5.43 9.91
CA ALA A 296 -0.39 -4.27 10.00
C ALA A 296 0.15 -3.08 9.20
N ARG A 297 1.48 -2.85 9.21
CA ARG A 297 2.11 -1.77 8.44
C ARG A 297 1.90 -1.91 6.93
N LEU A 298 1.91 -3.13 6.39
CA LEU A 298 1.71 -3.37 4.95
C LEU A 298 0.28 -3.04 4.56
N GLU A 299 -0.69 -3.47 5.38
CA GLU A 299 -2.09 -3.15 5.17
C GLU A 299 -2.35 -1.64 5.29
N LEU A 300 -1.85 -1.01 6.34
CA LEU A 300 -2.05 0.42 6.58
C LEU A 300 -1.37 1.26 5.51
N ARG A 301 -0.16 0.92 5.05
CA ARG A 301 0.49 1.63 3.93
C ARG A 301 -0.27 1.46 2.61
N HIS A 302 -0.91 0.32 2.40
CA HIS A 302 -1.74 0.11 1.23
C HIS A 302 -3.02 0.96 1.27
N ARG A 303 -3.70 1.03 2.42
CA ARG A 303 -4.96 1.79 2.59
C ARG A 303 -4.76 3.30 2.77
N TYR A 304 -3.63 3.69 3.34
CA TYR A 304 -3.24 5.08 3.63
C TYR A 304 -1.87 5.37 3.02
N PRO A 305 -1.72 5.31 1.67
CA PRO A 305 -0.43 5.48 0.99
C PRO A 305 0.18 6.87 1.17
N ASN A 306 -0.61 7.78 1.72
CA ASN A 306 -0.35 9.19 1.83
C ASN A 306 0.12 9.61 3.24
N LEU A 307 0.16 8.64 4.17
CA LEU A 307 0.65 8.78 5.53
C LEU A 307 2.00 8.06 5.67
N SER A 308 2.93 8.66 6.41
CA SER A 308 4.21 8.02 6.70
C SER A 308 4.07 6.84 7.67
N GLU A 309 5.02 5.90 7.63
CA GLU A 309 5.03 4.74 8.53
C GLU A 309 5.04 5.14 10.02
N ASN A 310 5.67 6.28 10.34
CA ASN A 310 5.65 6.83 11.70
C ASN A 310 4.23 7.24 12.15
N ILE A 311 3.49 7.94 11.28
CA ILE A 311 2.09 8.33 11.53
C ILE A 311 1.24 7.07 11.72
N LEU A 312 1.39 6.09 10.83
CA LEU A 312 0.64 4.83 10.89
C LEU A 312 0.93 4.04 12.17
N GLY A 313 2.21 3.93 12.55
CA GLY A 313 2.63 3.19 13.75
C GLY A 313 2.12 3.84 15.04
N ARG A 314 2.20 5.17 15.12
CA ARG A 314 1.65 5.92 16.26
C ARG A 314 0.13 5.77 16.37
N ALA A 315 -0.59 5.91 15.25
CA ALA A 315 -2.04 5.77 15.26
C ALA A 315 -2.48 4.36 15.63
N TYR A 316 -1.76 3.34 15.16
CA TYR A 316 -2.06 1.96 15.52
C TYR A 316 -1.83 1.68 17.00
N ARG A 317 -0.73 2.18 17.57
CA ARG A 317 -0.46 2.11 19.02
C ARG A 317 -1.55 2.81 19.83
N ASN A 318 -1.87 4.07 19.50
CA ASN A 318 -2.89 4.83 20.22
C ASN A 318 -4.28 4.16 20.14
N THR A 319 -4.59 3.50 19.02
CA THR A 319 -5.83 2.74 18.87
C THR A 319 -5.85 1.52 19.80
N LEU A 320 -4.74 0.79 19.90
CA LEU A 320 -4.59 -0.32 20.85
C LEU A 320 -4.74 0.15 22.30
N ASP A 321 -4.06 1.22 22.69
CA ASP A 321 -4.11 1.79 24.04
C ASP A 321 -5.54 2.23 24.40
N ALA A 322 -6.23 2.91 23.48
CA ALA A 322 -7.60 3.39 23.69
C ALA A 322 -8.65 2.25 23.75
N ARG A 323 -8.34 1.10 23.13
CA ARG A 323 -9.22 -0.07 23.05
C ARG A 323 -9.01 -1.04 24.20
N TRP A 324 -7.77 -1.23 24.63
CA TRP A 324 -7.38 -2.31 25.54
C TRP A 324 -6.68 -1.86 26.83
N ASN A 325 -6.49 -0.54 27.04
CA ASN A 325 -5.66 0.08 28.07
C ASN A 325 -4.17 0.05 27.71
N GLU A 326 -3.47 1.15 27.99
CA GLU A 326 -2.02 1.32 27.76
C GLU A 326 -1.16 0.28 28.48
N ASP A 327 -1.64 -0.25 29.60
CA ASP A 327 -0.96 -1.28 30.40
C ASP A 327 -1.17 -2.71 29.85
N ASP A 328 -1.88 -2.90 28.73
CA ASP A 328 -2.13 -4.23 28.20
C ASP A 328 -0.82 -4.89 27.71
N PRO A 329 -0.40 -6.03 28.29
CA PRO A 329 0.88 -6.65 28.00
C PRO A 329 0.99 -7.19 26.56
N ARG A 330 -0.12 -7.24 25.81
CA ARG A 330 -0.14 -7.62 24.39
C ARG A 330 0.36 -6.50 23.49
N ILE A 331 0.22 -5.24 23.90
CA ILE A 331 0.54 -4.08 23.05
C ILE A 331 2.02 -4.06 22.69
N PRO A 332 2.97 -4.22 23.62
CA PRO A 332 4.40 -4.31 23.26
C PRO A 332 4.69 -5.45 22.28
N MET A 333 4.03 -6.61 22.44
CA MET A 333 4.24 -7.77 21.56
C MET A 333 3.71 -7.56 20.14
N VAL A 334 2.69 -6.72 19.93
CA VAL A 334 2.25 -6.34 18.59
C VAL A 334 3.41 -5.72 17.81
N PHE A 335 4.28 -4.97 18.47
CA PHE A 335 5.41 -4.27 17.85
C PHE A 335 6.74 -5.04 17.99
N ASP A 336 6.69 -6.34 18.30
CA ASP A 336 7.87 -7.20 18.32
C ASP A 336 8.47 -7.32 16.91
N ARG A 337 9.75 -7.02 16.78
CA ARG A 337 10.49 -7.01 15.51
C ARG A 337 10.91 -8.40 15.06
N ASP A 338 10.92 -9.37 15.98
CA ASP A 338 11.30 -10.75 15.67
C ASP A 338 10.16 -11.47 14.92
N LEU A 339 8.96 -10.88 14.86
CA LEU A 339 7.83 -11.35 14.06
C LEU A 339 7.96 -10.91 12.60
N ASP A 340 8.98 -11.43 11.89
CA ASP A 340 9.30 -11.06 10.50
C ASP A 340 8.57 -11.94 9.46
N PHE A 341 7.25 -12.12 9.64
CA PHE A 341 6.43 -12.92 8.74
C PHE A 341 5.04 -12.31 8.55
N VAL A 342 4.43 -12.53 7.39
CA VAL A 342 3.15 -11.92 7.00
C VAL A 342 2.20 -12.96 6.43
N TRP A 343 0.90 -12.73 6.58
CA TRP A 343 -0.10 -13.68 6.13
C TRP A 343 -0.36 -13.52 4.63
N GLY A 344 0.08 -14.47 3.81
CA GLY A 344 -0.26 -14.55 2.39
C GLY A 344 -1.60 -15.27 2.14
N ALA A 345 -1.90 -15.54 0.88
CA ALA A 345 -3.10 -16.28 0.46
C ALA A 345 -3.09 -17.76 0.92
N GLY A 346 -3.42 -17.99 2.19
CA GLY A 346 -3.58 -19.32 2.79
C GLY A 346 -2.35 -19.86 3.52
N LEU A 347 -1.25 -19.11 3.59
CA LEU A 347 -0.03 -19.50 4.30
C LEU A 347 0.81 -18.29 4.73
N TRP A 348 1.75 -18.52 5.64
CA TRP A 348 2.69 -17.50 6.12
C TRP A 348 3.89 -17.33 5.19
N LEU A 349 4.24 -16.07 4.92
CA LEU A 349 5.39 -15.67 4.13
C LEU A 349 6.43 -15.01 5.03
N ASP A 350 7.71 -15.21 4.73
CA ASP A 350 8.78 -14.38 5.26
C ASP A 350 8.57 -12.92 4.80
N ALA A 351 8.66 -11.94 5.70
CA ALA A 351 8.28 -10.57 5.35
C ALA A 351 9.31 -9.84 4.46
N LYS A 352 10.55 -10.33 4.40
CA LYS A 352 11.65 -9.73 3.63
C LYS A 352 11.63 -10.15 2.15
N HIS A 353 11.44 -11.43 1.91
CA HIS A 353 11.51 -12.06 0.60
C HIS A 353 10.13 -12.47 0.07
N LEU A 354 9.11 -12.44 0.94
CA LEU A 354 7.73 -12.82 0.63
C LEU A 354 7.61 -14.24 0.07
N THR A 355 8.50 -15.12 0.51
CA THR A 355 8.49 -16.55 0.18
C THR A 355 7.82 -17.35 1.30
N PRO A 356 7.17 -18.48 1.00
CA PRO A 356 6.61 -19.37 2.01
C PRO A 356 7.61 -19.67 3.13
N THR A 357 7.22 -19.39 4.37
CA THR A 357 8.05 -19.63 5.56
C THR A 357 7.45 -20.69 6.46
N ARG A 358 8.29 -21.25 7.35
CA ARG A 358 7.83 -22.13 8.41
C ARG A 358 7.45 -21.28 9.62
N VAL A 359 6.18 -21.29 9.96
CA VAL A 359 5.74 -20.83 11.29
C VAL A 359 5.74 -22.02 12.24
N ASP A 360 6.83 -22.15 12.99
CA ASP A 360 6.94 -23.17 14.03
C ASP A 360 6.18 -22.77 15.30
N ASN A 361 6.38 -23.52 16.40
CA ASN A 361 5.67 -23.19 17.64
C ASN A 361 6.14 -21.85 18.18
N ASP A 362 7.42 -21.52 18.06
CA ASP A 362 8.00 -20.35 18.70
C ASP A 362 7.52 -19.07 18.00
N ALA A 363 7.52 -19.06 16.66
CA ALA A 363 6.96 -17.96 15.88
C ALA A 363 5.44 -17.78 16.11
N ALA A 364 4.69 -18.88 16.17
CA ALA A 364 3.25 -18.80 16.47
C ALA A 364 2.98 -18.35 17.91
N ASP A 365 3.81 -18.78 18.87
CA ASP A 365 3.73 -18.41 20.28
C ASP A 365 4.09 -16.92 20.47
N GLY A 366 4.90 -16.32 19.59
CA GLY A 366 5.22 -14.89 19.63
C GLY A 366 4.04 -13.98 19.30
N LEU A 367 3.00 -14.49 18.62
CA LEU A 367 1.84 -13.68 18.26
C LEU A 367 0.98 -13.30 19.48
N PRO A 368 0.56 -12.04 19.63
CA PRO A 368 -0.34 -11.62 20.72
C PRO A 368 -1.71 -12.31 20.68
N TYR A 369 -2.11 -12.86 19.53
CA TYR A 369 -3.34 -13.62 19.37
C TYR A 369 -3.30 -15.00 20.07
N THR A 370 -2.10 -15.61 20.16
CA THR A 370 -1.90 -16.96 20.68
C THR A 370 -1.48 -16.97 22.15
N ARG A 371 -0.72 -15.98 22.58
CA ARG A 371 -0.48 -15.69 24.00
C ARG A 371 -1.68 -14.90 24.52
N PHE A 372 -2.08 -15.13 25.77
CA PHE A 372 -3.20 -14.47 26.45
C PHE A 372 -4.59 -15.04 26.18
N VAL A 373 -5.06 -15.81 27.16
CA VAL A 373 -6.44 -16.31 27.23
C VAL A 373 -7.19 -15.53 28.32
N VAL A 374 -8.33 -14.96 27.95
CA VAL A 374 -9.29 -14.40 28.89
C VAL A 374 -9.90 -15.57 29.66
N ARG A 375 -9.63 -15.62 30.96
CA ARG A 375 -10.20 -16.60 31.87
C ARG A 375 -11.69 -16.32 32.08
N ARG A 376 -12.43 -17.33 32.55
CA ARG A 376 -13.88 -17.20 32.83
C ARG A 376 -14.23 -16.15 33.88
N ASP A 377 -13.28 -15.78 34.73
CA ASP A 377 -13.40 -14.71 35.73
C ASP A 377 -13.10 -13.31 35.16
N GLY A 378 -12.80 -13.20 33.86
CA GLY A 378 -12.40 -11.96 33.20
C GLY A 378 -10.91 -11.63 33.30
N GLY A 379 -10.12 -12.41 34.05
CA GLY A 379 -8.69 -12.20 34.17
C GLY A 379 -7.92 -12.61 32.92
N VAL A 380 -6.88 -11.85 32.56
CA VAL A 380 -5.99 -12.21 31.45
C VAL A 380 -4.85 -13.08 31.97
N SER A 381 -4.61 -14.24 31.37
CA SER A 381 -3.45 -15.08 31.72
C SER A 381 -2.49 -15.25 30.56
N ASN A 382 -1.21 -14.95 30.82
CA ASN A 382 -0.12 -15.14 29.87
C ASN A 382 0.21 -16.64 29.72
N HIS A 383 -0.61 -17.34 28.94
CA HIS A 383 -0.41 -18.71 28.52
C HIS A 383 -0.67 -18.81 27.01
N VAL A 384 0.02 -19.74 26.35
CA VAL A 384 -0.19 -20.03 24.94
C VAL A 384 -1.45 -20.88 24.76
N ASP A 385 -2.45 -20.34 24.10
CA ASP A 385 -3.62 -21.09 23.67
C ASP A 385 -3.23 -22.09 22.56
N ARG A 386 -3.18 -23.37 22.91
CA ARG A 386 -2.82 -24.45 21.98
C ARG A 386 -3.78 -24.55 20.79
N VAL A 387 -5.05 -24.20 20.96
CA VAL A 387 -6.06 -24.23 19.89
C VAL A 387 -5.81 -23.07 18.95
N ARG A 388 -5.69 -21.84 19.44
CA ARG A 388 -5.40 -20.66 18.61
C ARG A 388 -4.05 -20.78 17.91
N ARG A 389 -3.03 -21.29 18.59
CA ARG A 389 -1.74 -21.61 17.96
C ARG A 389 -1.88 -22.59 16.81
N SER A 390 -2.66 -23.65 17.00
CA SER A 390 -2.96 -24.60 15.93
C SER A 390 -3.72 -23.91 14.79
N GLN A 391 -4.68 -23.04 15.10
CA GLN A 391 -5.41 -22.27 14.10
C GLN A 391 -4.47 -21.35 13.29
N VAL A 392 -3.58 -20.59 13.93
CA VAL A 392 -2.58 -19.75 13.27
C VAL A 392 -1.75 -20.55 12.26
N LYS A 393 -1.40 -21.80 12.59
CA LYS A 393 -0.60 -22.66 11.71
C LYS A 393 -1.38 -23.25 10.54
N TYR A 394 -2.68 -23.42 10.68
CA TYR A 394 -3.47 -24.24 9.77
C TYR A 394 -4.69 -23.53 9.17
N ARG A 395 -5.02 -22.31 9.58
CA ARG A 395 -6.21 -21.55 9.18
C ARG A 395 -5.85 -20.09 8.92
N ALA A 396 -6.75 -19.39 8.23
CA ALA A 396 -6.65 -17.94 8.11
C ALA A 396 -6.76 -17.33 9.51
N PRO A 397 -5.74 -16.58 9.98
CA PRO A 397 -5.79 -15.90 11.25
C PRO A 397 -6.82 -14.75 11.17
N CYS A 398 -7.60 -14.58 12.23
CA CYS A 398 -8.60 -13.51 12.30
C CYS A 398 -7.92 -12.13 12.22
N GLY A 399 -8.52 -11.20 11.46
CA GLY A 399 -8.01 -9.83 11.34
C GLY A 399 -6.86 -9.64 10.34
N TYR A 400 -6.33 -10.69 9.71
CA TYR A 400 -5.27 -10.54 8.71
C TYR A 400 -5.86 -10.51 7.31
N THR A 401 -5.72 -9.37 6.62
CA THR A 401 -5.96 -9.32 5.18
C THR A 401 -4.78 -10.00 4.48
N PRO A 402 -5.00 -10.97 3.57
CA PRO A 402 -3.90 -11.65 2.89
C PRO A 402 -3.04 -10.67 2.09
N VAL A 403 -1.72 -10.86 2.12
CA VAL A 403 -0.79 -10.17 1.23
C VAL A 403 -0.52 -11.00 -0.01
N ARG A 404 -0.33 -10.31 -1.13
CA ARG A 404 0.10 -10.87 -2.40
C ARG A 404 1.45 -10.31 -2.78
N PRO A 405 2.49 -11.15 -2.91
CA PRO A 405 3.76 -10.70 -3.45
C PRO A 405 3.59 -10.28 -4.91
N GLN A 406 3.98 -9.05 -5.21
CA GLN A 406 3.97 -8.46 -6.53
C GLN A 406 5.41 -8.20 -6.96
N ARG A 407 5.79 -8.68 -8.14
CA ARG A 407 7.10 -8.41 -8.71
C ARG A 407 6.93 -7.48 -9.91
N GLY A 408 7.42 -6.24 -9.78
CA GLY A 408 7.26 -5.21 -10.79
C GLY A 408 5.81 -4.75 -10.95
N ILE A 409 5.25 -4.83 -12.16
CA ILE A 409 3.89 -4.34 -12.44
C ILE A 409 2.82 -5.41 -12.20
N SER A 410 1.62 -5.02 -11.75
CA SER A 410 0.45 -5.89 -11.64
C SER A 410 -0.62 -5.49 -12.65
N PHE A 411 -1.25 -6.49 -13.27
CA PHE A 411 -2.40 -6.32 -14.16
C PHE A 411 -3.75 -6.73 -13.52
N ALA A 412 -3.70 -7.35 -12.33
CA ALA A 412 -4.88 -7.81 -11.60
C ALA A 412 -5.69 -6.66 -10.99
N ARG A 413 -7.01 -6.88 -10.85
CA ARG A 413 -7.94 -5.98 -10.13
C ARG A 413 -8.38 -6.66 -8.84
N ASP A 414 -7.60 -6.58 -7.77
CA ASP A 414 -8.00 -7.22 -6.50
C ASP A 414 -8.15 -6.23 -5.35
N ALA A 415 -9.33 -6.25 -4.74
CA ALA A 415 -9.66 -5.53 -3.50
C ALA A 415 -9.50 -6.40 -2.23
N THR A 416 -9.32 -7.72 -2.38
CA THR A 416 -9.34 -8.68 -1.26
C THR A 416 -7.95 -9.05 -0.73
N GLU A 417 -6.90 -8.81 -1.51
CA GLU A 417 -5.51 -9.05 -1.15
C GLU A 417 -4.71 -7.75 -1.22
N ILE A 418 -3.75 -7.57 -0.32
CA ILE A 418 -2.85 -6.41 -0.33
C ILE A 418 -1.67 -6.72 -1.25
N PRO A 419 -1.51 -6.04 -2.40
CA PRO A 419 -0.31 -6.18 -3.21
C PRO A 419 0.90 -5.60 -2.47
N VAL A 420 1.98 -6.37 -2.37
CA VAL A 420 3.24 -5.97 -1.74
C VAL A 420 4.39 -6.17 -2.71
N GLN A 421 5.09 -5.09 -3.04
CA GLN A 421 6.26 -5.14 -3.92
C GLN A 421 7.37 -5.99 -3.30
N VAL A 422 7.88 -6.96 -4.07
CA VAL A 422 9.01 -7.79 -3.67
C VAL A 422 10.32 -7.11 -4.08
N PRO A 423 11.24 -6.81 -3.14
CA PRO A 423 12.54 -6.24 -3.47
C PRO A 423 13.47 -7.25 -4.18
N PRO A 424 14.50 -6.77 -4.93
CA PRO A 424 14.77 -5.37 -5.24
C PRO A 424 13.80 -4.80 -6.28
N GLU A 425 13.48 -3.53 -6.16
CA GLU A 425 12.69 -2.84 -7.18
C GLU A 425 13.52 -2.59 -8.44
N PRO A 426 12.89 -2.58 -9.63
CA PRO A 426 13.54 -2.21 -10.88
C PRO A 426 14.16 -0.80 -10.81
N ARG A 427 15.32 -0.60 -11.42
CA ARG A 427 15.99 0.72 -11.43
C ARG A 427 15.16 1.78 -12.16
N HIS A 428 14.44 1.36 -13.20
CA HIS A 428 13.53 2.21 -13.95
C HIS A 428 12.08 1.74 -13.77
N PRO A 429 11.12 2.65 -13.48
CA PRO A 429 9.74 2.28 -13.23
C PRO A 429 9.11 1.41 -14.32
N ILE A 430 8.29 0.46 -13.90
CA ILE A 430 7.51 -0.42 -14.78
C ILE A 430 6.07 0.04 -14.74
N ALA A 431 5.59 0.55 -15.87
CA ALA A 431 4.28 1.16 -15.97
C ALA A 431 3.71 0.98 -17.37
N LEU A 432 2.38 0.89 -17.45
CA LEU A 432 1.67 1.12 -18.70
C LEU A 432 1.76 2.62 -19.03
N LEU A 433 2.04 2.95 -20.28
CA LEU A 433 2.22 4.33 -20.72
C LEU A 433 0.91 4.88 -21.29
N ASP A 434 0.60 6.14 -20.96
CA ASP A 434 -0.49 6.87 -21.61
C ASP A 434 -0.17 7.06 -23.10
N ASP A 435 1.07 7.49 -23.39
CA ASP A 435 1.61 7.70 -24.74
C ASP A 435 2.82 6.78 -25.03
N PRO A 436 2.58 5.50 -25.37
CA PRO A 436 3.65 4.58 -25.74
C PRO A 436 4.22 4.92 -27.12
N VAL A 437 5.54 4.73 -27.27
CA VAL A 437 6.19 4.83 -28.59
C VAL A 437 5.54 3.82 -29.56
N PRO A 438 5.40 4.13 -30.87
CA PRO A 438 4.88 3.16 -31.84
C PRO A 438 5.62 1.82 -31.78
N LEU A 439 4.85 0.73 -31.86
CA LEU A 439 5.34 -0.63 -31.59
C LEU A 439 6.57 -1.00 -32.43
N ASP A 440 6.58 -0.65 -33.73
CA ASP A 440 7.71 -0.92 -34.62
C ASP A 440 8.98 -0.17 -34.24
N ILE A 441 8.85 1.07 -33.76
CA ILE A 441 9.99 1.87 -33.30
C ILE A 441 10.54 1.27 -32.01
N ALA A 442 9.66 0.89 -31.07
CA ALA A 442 10.08 0.24 -29.84
C ALA A 442 10.80 -1.10 -30.12
N PHE A 443 10.30 -1.91 -31.06
CA PHE A 443 10.98 -3.14 -31.46
C PHE A 443 12.31 -2.89 -32.17
N THR A 444 12.40 -1.87 -33.01
CA THR A 444 13.67 -1.50 -33.66
C THR A 444 14.74 -1.19 -32.61
N HIS A 445 14.37 -0.52 -31.52
CA HIS A 445 15.27 -0.26 -30.40
C HIS A 445 15.72 -1.54 -29.68
N VAL A 446 14.78 -2.45 -29.40
CA VAL A 446 15.09 -3.75 -28.76
C VAL A 446 15.97 -4.62 -29.67
N GLU A 447 15.68 -4.68 -30.96
CA GLU A 447 16.41 -5.47 -31.95
C GLU A 447 17.86 -5.01 -32.15
N ALA A 448 18.16 -3.74 -31.89
CA ALA A 448 19.54 -3.26 -31.88
C ALA A 448 20.40 -3.98 -30.82
N ALA A 449 19.81 -4.28 -29.65
CA ALA A 449 20.46 -5.05 -28.59
C ALA A 449 20.31 -6.56 -28.77
N PHE A 450 19.20 -7.01 -29.38
CA PHE A 450 18.83 -8.40 -29.58
C PHE A 450 18.58 -8.71 -31.07
N PRO A 451 19.63 -8.80 -31.90
CA PRO A 451 19.44 -9.01 -33.33
C PRO A 451 18.73 -10.34 -33.60
N ARG A 452 17.81 -10.32 -34.57
CA ARG A 452 16.93 -11.45 -34.95
C ARG A 452 15.95 -11.90 -33.87
N LEU A 453 15.58 -10.98 -32.96
CA LEU A 453 14.45 -11.18 -32.05
C LEU A 453 13.19 -11.57 -32.85
N ASP A 454 12.50 -12.61 -32.39
CA ASP A 454 11.17 -12.92 -32.89
C ASP A 454 10.14 -12.08 -32.12
N ARG A 455 9.68 -11.00 -32.77
CA ARG A 455 8.74 -10.03 -32.17
C ARG A 455 7.47 -10.72 -31.69
N SER A 456 6.89 -11.59 -32.51
CA SER A 456 5.64 -12.29 -32.22
C SER A 456 5.79 -13.23 -31.02
N TYR A 457 6.90 -13.96 -30.92
CA TYR A 457 7.15 -14.83 -29.77
C TYR A 457 7.38 -14.04 -28.48
N LEU A 458 8.10 -12.90 -28.53
CA LEU A 458 8.26 -12.03 -27.37
C LEU A 458 6.90 -11.50 -26.89
N GLN A 459 6.05 -11.01 -27.81
CA GLN A 459 4.70 -10.54 -27.46
C GLN A 459 3.82 -11.66 -26.93
N ALA A 460 3.90 -12.87 -27.51
CA ALA A 460 3.17 -14.02 -27.02
C ALA A 460 3.58 -14.38 -25.58
N CYS A 461 4.86 -14.24 -25.22
CA CYS A 461 5.32 -14.45 -23.84
C CYS A 461 4.76 -13.41 -22.87
N LEU A 462 4.73 -12.14 -23.27
CA LEU A 462 4.13 -11.06 -22.47
C LEU A 462 2.62 -11.26 -22.32
N ALA A 463 1.93 -11.54 -23.42
CA ALA A 463 0.49 -11.77 -23.46
C ALA A 463 0.09 -12.95 -22.57
N ALA A 464 0.86 -14.04 -22.57
CA ALA A 464 0.61 -15.19 -21.70
C ALA A 464 0.59 -14.78 -20.22
N VAL A 465 1.52 -13.93 -19.78
CA VAL A 465 1.55 -13.49 -18.38
C VAL A 465 0.47 -12.47 -18.06
N ILE A 466 0.21 -11.51 -18.96
CA ILE A 466 -0.88 -10.53 -18.78
C ILE A 466 -2.23 -11.24 -18.66
N CYS A 467 -2.51 -12.21 -19.54
CA CYS A 467 -3.75 -12.99 -19.48
C CYS A 467 -3.79 -13.91 -18.25
N GLY A 468 -2.65 -14.48 -17.85
CA GLY A 468 -2.57 -15.32 -16.64
C GLY A 468 -2.89 -14.54 -15.37
N GLU A 469 -2.42 -13.30 -15.25
CA GLU A 469 -2.71 -12.45 -14.10
C GLU A 469 -4.15 -11.89 -14.09
N ALA A 470 -4.81 -11.79 -15.25
CA ALA A 470 -6.20 -11.35 -15.34
C ALA A 470 -7.22 -12.37 -14.80
N GLU A 471 -6.79 -13.60 -14.48
CA GLU A 471 -7.61 -14.69 -13.90
C GLU A 471 -8.84 -15.08 -14.75
N ARG A 472 -8.72 -14.97 -16.08
CA ARG A 472 -9.80 -15.35 -17.01
C ARG A 472 -9.55 -16.70 -17.65
N GLY A 473 -10.02 -17.75 -16.97
CA GLY A 473 -10.02 -19.12 -17.47
C GLY A 473 -8.73 -19.88 -17.17
N GLN A 474 -8.38 -20.82 -18.05
CA GLN A 474 -7.23 -21.70 -17.82
C GLN A 474 -5.90 -20.93 -17.91
N PRO A 475 -4.90 -21.27 -17.07
CA PRO A 475 -3.60 -20.62 -17.12
C PRO A 475 -2.94 -20.73 -18.49
N PRO A 476 -2.39 -19.63 -19.02
CA PRO A 476 -1.72 -19.63 -20.31
C PRO A 476 -0.53 -20.59 -20.35
N MET A 477 -0.48 -21.41 -21.39
CA MET A 477 0.55 -22.42 -21.63
C MET A 477 1.15 -22.19 -23.01
N LEU A 478 2.45 -21.85 -23.10
CA LEU A 478 3.14 -21.55 -24.35
C LEU A 478 4.30 -22.52 -24.60
N ALA A 479 4.12 -23.40 -25.57
CA ALA A 479 5.12 -24.33 -26.04
C ALA A 479 5.91 -23.73 -27.21
N CYS A 480 7.24 -23.77 -27.13
CA CYS A 480 8.10 -23.22 -28.18
C CYS A 480 9.13 -24.26 -28.63
N THR A 481 9.20 -24.48 -29.94
CA THR A 481 10.18 -25.36 -30.57
C THR A 481 11.19 -24.58 -31.42
N GLY A 482 12.32 -25.20 -31.75
CA GLY A 482 13.34 -24.58 -32.60
C GLY A 482 14.73 -25.16 -32.36
N PRO A 483 15.70 -24.92 -33.25
CA PRO A 483 17.03 -25.47 -33.11
C PRO A 483 17.72 -24.99 -31.81
N SER A 484 18.75 -25.72 -31.37
CA SER A 484 19.63 -25.21 -30.31
C SER A 484 20.23 -23.87 -30.76
N GLY A 485 20.30 -22.90 -29.84
CA GLY A 485 20.72 -21.53 -30.12
C GLY A 485 19.64 -20.60 -30.69
N SER A 486 18.38 -21.05 -30.82
CA SER A 486 17.27 -20.16 -31.23
C SER A 486 16.75 -19.24 -30.13
N GLY A 487 17.39 -19.23 -28.95
CA GLY A 487 17.05 -18.36 -27.81
C GLY A 487 15.63 -18.47 -27.27
N LYS A 488 15.00 -19.66 -27.33
CA LYS A 488 13.63 -19.89 -26.79
C LYS A 488 13.48 -19.38 -25.35
N GLU A 489 14.38 -19.82 -24.46
CA GLU A 489 14.41 -19.38 -23.06
C GLU A 489 14.74 -17.88 -22.95
N GLN A 490 15.66 -17.38 -23.77
CA GLN A 490 16.11 -15.98 -23.71
C GLN A 490 15.00 -14.99 -24.08
N HIS A 491 14.08 -15.35 -24.99
CA HIS A 491 12.90 -14.53 -25.26
C HIS A 491 11.97 -14.49 -24.04
N ILE A 492 11.77 -15.63 -23.36
CA ILE A 492 10.93 -15.69 -22.14
C ILE A 492 11.57 -14.83 -21.02
N ARG A 493 12.89 -14.93 -20.83
CA ARG A 493 13.63 -14.10 -19.86
C ARG A 493 13.57 -12.61 -20.19
N LEU A 494 13.70 -12.25 -21.47
CA LEU A 494 13.54 -10.87 -21.91
C LEU A 494 12.12 -10.36 -21.64
N ALA A 495 11.09 -11.15 -21.91
CA ALA A 495 9.70 -10.81 -21.56
C ALA A 495 9.51 -10.66 -20.04
N ALA A 496 10.09 -11.55 -19.23
CA ALA A 496 10.05 -11.43 -17.77
C ALA A 496 10.68 -10.12 -17.29
N SER A 497 11.79 -9.71 -17.89
CA SER A 497 12.45 -8.43 -17.55
C SER A 497 11.57 -7.21 -17.86
N PHE A 498 10.68 -7.29 -18.85
CA PHE A 498 9.78 -6.19 -19.20
C PHE A 498 8.69 -5.97 -18.14
N VAL A 499 8.41 -6.98 -17.30
CA VAL A 499 7.47 -6.85 -16.18
C VAL A 499 8.15 -6.77 -14.82
N GLY A 500 9.50 -6.84 -14.77
CA GLY A 500 10.29 -6.71 -13.54
C GLY A 500 10.60 -8.03 -12.85
N GLU A 501 10.67 -9.12 -13.61
CA GLU A 501 10.89 -10.47 -13.10
C GLU A 501 12.01 -11.21 -13.85
N ASP A 502 12.40 -12.36 -13.30
CA ASP A 502 13.11 -13.42 -14.04
C ASP A 502 12.24 -14.69 -14.03
N ILE A 503 12.64 -15.66 -14.85
CA ILE A 503 11.97 -16.95 -14.96
C ILE A 503 12.27 -17.84 -13.75
N VAL A 504 11.30 -18.67 -13.37
CA VAL A 504 11.51 -19.78 -12.43
C VAL A 504 11.53 -21.09 -13.22
N LYS A 505 12.67 -21.77 -13.19
CA LYS A 505 12.79 -23.11 -13.77
C LYS A 505 12.17 -24.15 -12.82
N LEU A 506 11.17 -24.86 -13.33
CA LEU A 506 10.49 -25.93 -12.62
C LEU A 506 11.00 -27.29 -13.07
N THR A 507 11.07 -28.23 -12.13
CA THR A 507 11.53 -29.60 -12.40
C THR A 507 10.32 -30.53 -12.39
N LEU A 508 10.19 -31.35 -13.42
CA LEU A 508 9.15 -32.38 -13.44
C LEU A 508 9.51 -33.51 -12.49
N ALA A 509 9.00 -33.47 -11.26
CA ALA A 509 9.11 -34.59 -10.34
C ALA A 509 8.28 -35.79 -10.83
N SER A 510 8.67 -37.00 -10.45
CA SER A 510 7.90 -38.21 -10.72
C SER A 510 6.65 -38.33 -9.83
N GLU A 511 6.69 -37.71 -8.66
CA GLU A 511 5.61 -37.68 -7.69
C GLU A 511 4.80 -36.38 -7.82
N GLU A 512 3.48 -36.49 -7.75
CA GLU A 512 2.56 -35.37 -7.93
C GLU A 512 2.64 -34.33 -6.81
N GLU A 513 2.79 -34.75 -5.55
CA GLU A 513 2.81 -33.83 -4.40
C GLU A 513 4.04 -32.90 -4.40
N PRO A 514 5.30 -33.38 -4.57
CA PRO A 514 6.46 -32.51 -4.72
C PRO A 514 6.35 -31.57 -5.93
N PHE A 515 5.78 -32.05 -7.04
CA PHE A 515 5.57 -31.27 -8.25
C PHE A 515 4.60 -30.10 -8.01
N MET A 516 3.39 -30.38 -7.50
CA MET A 516 2.39 -29.35 -7.18
C MET A 516 2.89 -28.38 -6.12
N ARG A 517 3.69 -28.86 -5.15
CA ARG A 517 4.33 -28.01 -4.14
C ARG A 517 5.31 -27.01 -4.77
N GLN A 518 6.14 -27.44 -5.73
CA GLN A 518 7.07 -26.53 -6.40
C GLN A 518 6.33 -25.41 -7.14
N ILE A 519 5.24 -25.75 -7.84
CA ILE A 519 4.39 -24.77 -8.54
C ILE A 519 3.74 -23.81 -7.53
N GLY A 520 3.13 -24.36 -6.48
CA GLY A 520 2.45 -23.58 -5.47
C GLY A 520 3.36 -22.57 -4.75
N ILE A 521 4.60 -22.98 -4.42
CA ILE A 521 5.62 -22.09 -3.84
C ILE A 521 5.96 -20.96 -4.81
N ALA A 522 6.21 -21.27 -6.09
CA ALA A 522 6.60 -20.26 -7.08
C ALA A 522 5.48 -19.21 -7.28
N ILE A 523 4.24 -19.66 -7.48
CA ILE A 523 3.09 -18.77 -7.67
C ILE A 523 2.83 -17.93 -6.41
N THR A 524 2.85 -18.55 -5.23
CA THR A 524 2.63 -17.81 -3.97
C THR A 524 3.70 -16.74 -3.74
N SER A 525 4.93 -16.98 -4.19
CA SER A 525 6.03 -15.99 -4.12
C SER A 525 5.96 -14.92 -5.22
N GLY A 526 4.84 -14.83 -5.93
CA GLY A 526 4.57 -13.82 -6.95
C GLY A 526 5.23 -14.06 -8.31
N HIS A 527 5.78 -15.25 -8.59
CA HIS A 527 6.41 -15.53 -9.88
C HIS A 527 5.36 -15.83 -10.95
N ARG A 528 5.46 -15.12 -12.08
CA ARG A 528 4.52 -15.28 -13.20
C ARG A 528 5.08 -16.05 -14.39
N PHE A 529 6.42 -16.17 -14.49
CA PHE A 529 7.08 -16.89 -15.57
C PHE A 529 7.60 -18.26 -15.11
N LEU A 530 6.82 -19.31 -15.32
CA LEU A 530 7.17 -20.67 -14.90
C LEU A 530 7.62 -21.50 -16.10
N VAL A 531 8.88 -21.95 -16.10
CA VAL A 531 9.53 -22.57 -17.26
C VAL A 531 9.85 -24.04 -16.99
N PHE A 532 9.35 -24.93 -17.85
CA PHE A 532 9.77 -26.32 -17.91
C PHE A 532 10.79 -26.51 -19.03
N ASP A 533 12.05 -26.36 -18.66
CA ASP A 533 13.15 -26.45 -19.63
C ASP A 533 13.32 -27.88 -20.15
N GLU A 534 13.68 -27.99 -21.43
CA GLU A 534 13.81 -29.24 -22.16
C GLU A 534 12.64 -30.22 -22.02
N PHE A 535 11.42 -29.71 -21.86
CA PHE A 535 10.20 -30.49 -21.59
C PHE A 535 10.09 -31.81 -22.39
N GLY A 536 10.29 -31.74 -23.72
CA GLY A 536 10.21 -32.87 -24.63
C GLY A 536 11.27 -33.96 -24.46
N LYS A 537 12.35 -33.72 -23.70
CA LYS A 537 13.39 -34.70 -23.38
C LYS A 537 13.17 -35.39 -22.03
N THR A 538 12.12 -35.02 -21.30
CA THR A 538 11.86 -35.56 -19.96
C THR A 538 11.60 -37.07 -20.02
N PRO A 539 12.35 -37.90 -19.26
CA PRO A 539 12.10 -39.33 -19.19
C PRO A 539 10.68 -39.62 -18.68
N ARG A 540 10.00 -40.57 -19.33
CA ARG A 540 8.62 -40.98 -18.97
C ARG A 540 7.65 -39.80 -18.93
N LEU A 541 7.83 -38.81 -19.80
CA LEU A 541 7.01 -37.60 -19.87
C LEU A 541 5.50 -37.90 -19.84
N ILE A 542 5.06 -38.93 -20.55
CA ILE A 542 3.63 -39.32 -20.62
C ILE A 542 2.99 -39.54 -19.24
N GLU A 543 3.74 -40.11 -18.29
CA GLU A 543 3.28 -40.36 -16.92
C GLU A 543 3.17 -39.06 -16.11
N ARG A 544 3.92 -38.02 -16.52
CA ARG A 544 4.02 -36.72 -15.84
C ARG A 544 3.20 -35.62 -16.51
N LEU A 545 2.61 -35.88 -17.68
CA LEU A 545 1.82 -34.88 -18.42
C LEU A 545 0.52 -34.53 -17.72
N ARG A 546 -0.13 -35.54 -17.11
CA ARG A 546 -1.47 -35.38 -16.55
C ARG A 546 -1.53 -34.26 -15.49
N PRO A 547 -0.65 -34.21 -14.46
CA PRO A 547 -0.69 -33.12 -13.48
C PRO A 547 -0.52 -31.73 -14.10
N ILE A 548 0.34 -31.60 -15.12
CA ILE A 548 0.61 -30.32 -15.83
C ILE A 548 -0.62 -29.88 -16.60
N LEU A 549 -1.17 -30.80 -17.40
CA LEU A 549 -2.37 -30.55 -18.18
C LEU A 549 -3.59 -30.40 -17.28
N GLN A 550 -3.56 -30.77 -16.01
CA GLN A 550 -4.69 -30.57 -15.08
C GLN A 550 -4.58 -29.29 -14.25
N ILE A 551 -3.52 -28.49 -14.43
CA ILE A 551 -3.44 -27.16 -13.84
C ILE A 551 -4.60 -26.32 -14.36
N GLY A 552 -5.48 -25.91 -13.44
CA GLY A 552 -6.62 -25.03 -13.71
C GLY A 552 -6.40 -23.65 -13.11
N GLU A 553 -7.50 -22.93 -12.86
CA GLU A 553 -7.50 -21.58 -12.26
C GLU A 553 -6.86 -21.53 -10.87
N SER A 554 -6.80 -22.68 -10.17
CA SER A 554 -6.11 -22.81 -8.90
C SER A 554 -5.30 -24.10 -8.84
N VAL A 555 -4.17 -24.08 -8.14
CA VAL A 555 -3.42 -25.29 -7.76
C VAL A 555 -3.69 -25.64 -6.30
N HIS A 556 -3.91 -26.93 -6.04
CA HIS A 556 -3.97 -27.48 -4.70
C HIS A 556 -2.65 -28.14 -4.36
N TRP A 557 -2.01 -27.68 -3.28
CA TRP A 557 -0.70 -28.18 -2.90
C TRP A 557 -0.54 -28.15 -1.38
N ARG A 558 0.37 -28.98 -0.86
CA ARG A 558 0.68 -29.04 0.57
C ARG A 558 2.03 -28.39 0.82
N PRO A 559 2.12 -27.28 1.57
CA PRO A 559 3.40 -26.73 1.99
C PRO A 559 4.19 -27.69 2.88
N LEU A 560 5.52 -27.56 2.87
CA LEU A 560 6.39 -28.31 3.79
C LEU A 560 5.94 -28.06 5.24
N HIS A 561 5.90 -29.13 6.04
CA HIS A 561 5.57 -29.09 7.47
C HIS A 561 4.15 -28.64 7.83
N THR A 562 3.24 -28.59 6.85
CA THR A 562 1.81 -28.35 7.09
C THR A 562 1.01 -29.57 6.63
N ASN A 563 0.03 -29.99 7.41
CA ASN A 563 -0.83 -31.14 7.04
C ASN A 563 -2.05 -30.72 6.21
N ARG A 564 -2.10 -29.45 5.76
CA ARG A 564 -3.25 -28.86 5.06
C ARG A 564 -2.92 -28.62 3.59
N LEU A 565 -3.91 -28.86 2.73
CA LEU A 565 -3.87 -28.40 1.34
C LEU A 565 -4.22 -26.91 1.28
N VAL A 566 -3.37 -26.15 0.61
CA VAL A 566 -3.60 -24.76 0.24
C VAL A 566 -4.09 -24.71 -1.21
N SER A 567 -5.08 -23.86 -1.46
CA SER A 567 -5.55 -23.55 -2.81
C SER A 567 -5.00 -22.19 -3.20
N THR A 568 -4.16 -22.14 -4.23
CA THR A 568 -3.53 -20.91 -4.70
C THR A 568 -4.03 -20.61 -6.11
N PRO A 569 -4.64 -19.43 -6.36
CA PRO A 569 -5.00 -18.99 -7.70
C PRO A 569 -3.76 -18.94 -8.61
N VAL A 570 -3.89 -19.39 -9.85
CA VAL A 570 -2.79 -19.46 -10.80
C VAL A 570 -2.72 -18.18 -11.63
N ARG A 571 -1.95 -17.22 -11.12
CA ARG A 571 -1.69 -15.92 -11.76
C ARG A 571 -0.40 -15.94 -12.59
N ALA A 572 -0.13 -17.05 -13.26
CA ALA A 572 1.15 -17.31 -13.93
C ALA A 572 0.96 -17.97 -15.29
N ALA A 573 1.97 -17.83 -16.15
CA ALA A 573 2.06 -18.54 -17.42
C ALA A 573 3.11 -19.65 -17.35
N PHE A 574 2.83 -20.75 -18.05
CA PHE A 574 3.73 -21.89 -18.16
C PHE A 574 4.36 -21.95 -19.54
N PHE A 575 5.67 -22.10 -19.57
CA PHE A 575 6.45 -22.12 -20.80
C PHE A 575 7.15 -23.46 -20.98
N PHE A 576 7.07 -24.01 -22.19
CA PHE A 576 7.69 -25.27 -22.56
C PHE A 576 8.68 -25.07 -23.71
N PRO A 577 9.86 -24.46 -23.48
CA PRO A 577 10.90 -24.39 -24.50
C PRO A 577 11.49 -25.79 -24.74
N SER A 578 11.54 -26.23 -26.00
CA SER A 578 12.18 -27.50 -26.37
C SER A 578 12.79 -27.45 -27.76
N VAL A 579 13.70 -28.37 -28.08
CA VAL A 579 14.21 -28.49 -29.45
C VAL A 579 13.13 -29.08 -30.36
N ARG A 580 12.49 -30.16 -29.87
CA ARG A 580 11.41 -30.88 -30.53
C ARG A 580 10.54 -31.51 -29.45
N PHE A 581 9.24 -31.54 -29.67
CA PHE A 581 8.34 -32.36 -28.86
C PHE A 581 8.20 -33.77 -29.41
N PRO A 582 8.08 -34.80 -28.56
CA PRO A 582 7.79 -36.16 -29.00
C PRO A 582 6.49 -36.24 -29.81
N ASP A 583 6.42 -37.18 -30.74
CA ASP A 583 5.27 -37.29 -31.67
C ASP A 583 3.96 -37.55 -30.93
N PHE A 584 3.99 -38.32 -29.83
CA PHE A 584 2.80 -38.56 -29.00
C PHE A 584 2.24 -37.28 -28.37
N LEU A 585 3.12 -36.32 -28.02
CA LEU A 585 2.69 -35.02 -27.48
C LEU A 585 2.15 -34.14 -28.60
N CYS A 586 2.81 -34.15 -29.77
CA CYS A 586 2.35 -33.44 -30.97
C CYS A 586 1.01 -33.96 -31.50
N ALA A 587 0.65 -35.22 -31.22
CA ALA A 587 -0.63 -35.80 -31.61
C ALA A 587 -1.73 -35.67 -30.52
N SER A 588 -1.36 -35.23 -29.32
CA SER A 588 -2.30 -35.14 -28.18
C SER A 588 -3.26 -33.96 -28.34
N GLN A 589 -4.56 -34.26 -28.50
CA GLN A 589 -5.61 -33.23 -28.54
C GLN A 589 -5.69 -32.43 -27.23
N GLU A 590 -5.43 -33.05 -26.08
CA GLU A 590 -5.44 -32.38 -24.79
C GLU A 590 -4.33 -31.32 -24.70
N PHE A 591 -3.13 -31.66 -25.17
CA PHE A 591 -2.01 -30.73 -25.23
C PHE A 591 -2.30 -29.55 -26.16
N HIS A 592 -2.88 -29.80 -27.35
CA HIS A 592 -3.24 -28.72 -28.29
C HIS A 592 -4.33 -27.78 -27.76
N ARG A 593 -5.32 -28.30 -27.04
CA ARG A 593 -6.39 -27.47 -26.46
C ARG A 593 -5.85 -26.53 -25.38
N ARG A 594 -4.90 -27.02 -24.58
CA ARG A 594 -4.36 -26.28 -23.43
C ARG A 594 -3.17 -25.40 -23.79
N CYS A 595 -2.37 -25.79 -24.78
CA CYS A 595 -1.09 -25.15 -25.06
C CYS A 595 -1.03 -24.49 -26.45
N ARG A 596 -0.61 -23.23 -26.49
CA ARG A 596 -0.28 -22.52 -27.73
C ARG A 596 1.14 -22.83 -28.17
N ARG A 597 1.37 -22.81 -29.48
CA ARG A 597 2.63 -23.29 -30.08
C ARG A 597 3.30 -22.19 -30.88
N ALA A 598 4.59 -22.02 -30.65
CA ALA A 598 5.49 -21.22 -31.46
C ALA A 598 6.65 -22.08 -31.99
N HIS A 599 7.22 -21.68 -33.12
CA HIS A 599 8.41 -22.30 -33.67
C HIS A 599 9.40 -21.23 -34.11
N LEU A 600 10.59 -21.25 -33.53
CA LEU A 600 11.68 -20.36 -33.90
C LEU A 600 12.56 -21.03 -34.94
N HIS A 601 12.71 -20.40 -36.10
CA HIS A 601 13.45 -20.97 -37.23
C HIS A 601 14.95 -20.62 -37.19
N LEU A 602 15.31 -19.49 -36.57
CA LEU A 602 16.65 -18.91 -36.68
C LEU A 602 17.49 -19.17 -35.43
N ARG A 603 18.80 -19.37 -35.62
CA ARG A 603 19.78 -19.26 -34.54
C ARG A 603 20.13 -17.79 -34.29
N LEU A 604 20.21 -17.43 -33.02
CA LEU A 604 20.50 -16.08 -32.58
C LEU A 604 22.00 -15.88 -32.38
N PRO A 605 22.51 -14.64 -32.55
CA PRO A 605 23.84 -14.29 -32.10
C PRO A 605 23.92 -14.38 -30.56
N ASN A 606 25.13 -14.26 -30.02
CA ASN A 606 25.32 -14.20 -28.57
C ASN A 606 24.75 -12.90 -28.01
N TRP A 607 23.50 -12.93 -27.57
CA TRP A 607 22.80 -11.78 -27.00
C TRP A 607 23.45 -11.22 -25.74
N ALA A 608 24.20 -12.03 -24.99
CA ALA A 608 24.97 -11.51 -23.86
C ALA A 608 26.03 -10.51 -24.34
N ALA A 609 26.65 -10.77 -25.49
CA ALA A 609 27.64 -9.87 -26.09
C ALA A 609 26.98 -8.65 -26.75
N THR A 610 25.88 -8.82 -27.50
CA THR A 610 25.26 -7.70 -28.24
C THR A 610 24.47 -6.75 -27.34
N SER A 611 23.86 -7.26 -26.26
CA SER A 611 23.11 -6.43 -25.33
C SER A 611 23.99 -5.77 -24.27
N GLY A 612 25.23 -6.26 -24.07
CA GLY A 612 26.14 -5.78 -23.03
C GLY A 612 25.91 -6.41 -21.65
N GLY A 613 25.42 -7.65 -21.58
CA GLY A 613 25.23 -8.41 -20.34
C GLY A 613 24.00 -9.34 -20.35
N ASP A 614 23.49 -9.69 -19.17
CA ASP A 614 22.31 -10.56 -19.04
C ASP A 614 21.03 -9.90 -19.59
N THR A 615 20.19 -10.67 -20.28
CA THR A 615 18.87 -10.25 -20.78
C THR A 615 17.98 -9.65 -19.68
N THR A 616 18.03 -10.21 -18.47
CA THR A 616 17.20 -9.82 -17.32
C THR A 616 17.44 -8.38 -16.84
N SER A 617 18.66 -7.87 -17.03
CA SER A 617 19.07 -6.52 -16.61
C SER A 617 19.04 -5.49 -17.73
N TRP A 618 18.68 -5.88 -18.96
CA TRP A 618 18.77 -4.99 -20.12
C TRP A 618 17.98 -3.70 -19.96
N ARG A 619 16.76 -3.82 -19.43
CA ARG A 619 15.87 -2.70 -19.14
C ARG A 619 16.51 -1.66 -18.22
N ASP A 620 17.19 -2.10 -17.17
CA ASP A 620 17.74 -1.25 -16.11
C ASP A 620 19.05 -0.54 -16.50
N ARG A 621 19.52 -0.74 -17.74
CA ARG A 621 20.73 -0.09 -18.25
C ARG A 621 20.49 1.35 -18.69
N SER A 622 19.29 1.69 -19.16
CA SER A 622 18.98 3.06 -19.58
C SER A 622 17.48 3.39 -19.58
N THR A 623 17.18 4.68 -19.52
CA THR A 623 15.82 5.22 -19.62
C THR A 623 15.15 4.89 -20.95
N GLU A 624 15.91 4.83 -22.05
CA GLU A 624 15.42 4.50 -23.38
C GLU A 624 15.03 3.02 -23.47
N ASN A 625 15.84 2.12 -22.90
CA ASN A 625 15.51 0.69 -22.82
C ASN A 625 14.23 0.47 -22.02
N ALA A 626 14.11 1.13 -20.86
CA ALA A 626 12.91 1.07 -20.04
C ALA A 626 11.67 1.62 -20.78
N ARG A 627 11.81 2.72 -21.53
CA ARG A 627 10.71 3.29 -22.33
C ARG A 627 10.29 2.36 -23.47
N ALA A 628 11.24 1.73 -24.16
CA ALA A 628 10.96 0.75 -25.22
C ALA A 628 10.24 -0.48 -24.66
N ALA A 629 10.72 -1.03 -23.53
CA ALA A 629 10.08 -2.15 -22.83
C ALA A 629 8.65 -1.82 -22.38
N ASN A 630 8.45 -0.66 -21.74
CA ASN A 630 7.13 -0.18 -21.33
C ASN A 630 6.19 0.05 -22.53
N SER A 631 6.71 0.52 -23.66
CA SER A 631 5.90 0.72 -24.87
C SER A 631 5.40 -0.61 -25.44
N ILE A 632 6.28 -1.61 -25.58
CA ILE A 632 5.91 -2.96 -26.03
C ILE A 632 4.91 -3.58 -25.06
N LEU A 633 5.19 -3.50 -23.75
CA LEU A 633 4.29 -3.99 -22.71
C LEU A 633 2.89 -3.35 -22.82
N THR A 634 2.83 -2.03 -23.00
CA THR A 634 1.58 -1.27 -23.13
C THR A 634 0.78 -1.72 -24.35
N HIS A 635 1.43 -1.85 -25.52
CA HIS A 635 0.75 -2.32 -26.74
C HIS A 635 0.24 -3.75 -26.58
N THR A 636 1.04 -4.65 -25.99
CA THR A 636 0.59 -6.02 -25.72
C THR A 636 -0.56 -6.06 -24.72
N TRP A 637 -0.52 -5.26 -23.66
CA TRP A 637 -1.63 -5.16 -22.70
C TRP A 637 -2.92 -4.65 -23.35
N ARG A 638 -2.84 -3.61 -24.19
CA ARG A 638 -4.00 -3.09 -24.95
C ARG A 638 -4.59 -4.18 -25.85
N PHE A 639 -3.75 -4.92 -26.55
CA PHE A 639 -4.17 -6.05 -27.38
C PHE A 639 -4.84 -7.17 -26.55
N CYS A 640 -4.27 -7.55 -25.41
CA CYS A 640 -4.91 -8.52 -24.50
C CYS A 640 -6.26 -8.01 -23.99
N HIS A 641 -6.35 -6.73 -23.64
CA HIS A 641 -7.59 -6.10 -23.17
C HIS A 641 -8.68 -6.10 -24.25
N GLU A 642 -8.35 -5.80 -25.52
CA GLU A 642 -9.27 -5.88 -26.66
C GLU A 642 -9.83 -7.29 -26.87
N LEU A 643 -9.05 -8.32 -26.52
CA LEU A 643 -9.43 -9.74 -26.58
C LEU A 643 -9.98 -10.28 -25.25
N ASP A 644 -10.40 -9.39 -24.35
CA ASP A 644 -11.01 -9.75 -23.06
C ASP A 644 -10.10 -10.65 -22.18
N PHE A 645 -8.78 -10.51 -22.36
CA PHE A 645 -7.73 -11.32 -21.73
C PHE A 645 -7.80 -12.82 -22.02
N GLN A 646 -8.48 -13.23 -23.10
CA GLN A 646 -8.48 -14.62 -23.53
C GLN A 646 -7.18 -14.93 -24.28
N PHE A 647 -6.36 -15.85 -23.74
CA PHE A 647 -5.16 -16.31 -24.42
C PHE A 647 -5.52 -17.37 -25.48
N LEU A 648 -6.07 -16.89 -26.60
CA LEU A 648 -6.62 -17.72 -27.68
C LEU A 648 -5.59 -18.27 -28.66
#